data_AF-A0A5N6QM87-F1
#
_entry.id   AF-A0A5N6QM87-F1
#
_cell.length_a   1.000
_cell.length_b   1.000
_cell.length_c   1.000
_cell.angle_alpha   90.00
_cell.angle_beta   90.00
_cell.angle_gamma   90.00
#
_symmetry.space_group_name_H-M   'P 1'
#
loop_
_entity.id
_entity.type
_entity.pdbx_description
1 polymer ?
#
loop_
_entity_poly.entity_id
_entity_poly.type
_entity_poly.pdbx_seq_one_letter_code
_entity_poly.pdbx_strand_id
1 'polypeptide(L)'
;MKAIAKLKSISSWPTLSLSRPHSLAPIGSRNVPASSSSLLDEFTNFCYRRDLPRAMKAMDAIQRNGIWADSITYSELIKCCLARGAVEEGKLVHNHVFSHGNEPRTFLINTFLGMYVKFNLLDEAQGLFDQMPERNVVSWTTMISAYTNVKLNDKALELLIMMLRQGVVPNMFTFSSVLRACDGLSNLRQLHSRIIKAGLEYDVFVRSALIDIYSKLGELQAALSVFNEVVSGDSVVWNSIIGGLAQNSDGDEALNLYKSMKISGFPPDQSTLTSVLRACTGLALLELGRQVHVHVLKFDRDLILSNALLDMYCKCGSMEDANFVFTRMLEKDVISWSTMIAGLAQNGFSREALKLFQSMKDSGAKPNHITILGVLFACSHAGLVEDGWYYFQSMKKLFGINPGREHYGCIIDLLGRAGKLDQAIKLIHQMESEPDAVTWRTLLGACRVHRNVDLAIHAAKQILKLDPEDAGTYILLSNIYANSQRWDDVTEVRRTMKARGIRKEPGCSWIEVSKKIHAFILGDNSHPQIDEINKQLNQLIHRLMGVGYVPDTNFALQDLEGEQREDSLRYHSEKLAIVFGMMSLSREKTIRIRKNIRICGDCHTFAKLITKIEQRTIVIRDPIRYHHFLDGVCSCGDYW
;
A
#
# COMPACT_ATOMS: atom_id res chain seq x y z
N MET A 1 21.74 -17.76 -6.24
CA MET A 1 21.86 -19.24 -6.07
C MET A 1 23.28 -19.76 -5.75
N LYS A 2 24.38 -19.23 -6.30
CA LYS A 2 25.74 -19.76 -6.01
C LYS A 2 26.33 -19.39 -4.62
N ALA A 3 25.80 -18.39 -3.93
CA ALA A 3 26.18 -18.07 -2.54
C ALA A 3 25.56 -19.04 -1.49
N ILE A 4 24.49 -19.75 -1.87
CA ILE A 4 23.60 -20.50 -0.98
C ILE A 4 24.18 -21.86 -0.55
N ALA A 5 25.13 -22.43 -1.31
CA ALA A 5 25.67 -23.77 -1.03
C ALA A 5 26.74 -23.81 0.08
N LYS A 6 27.32 -22.67 0.49
CA LYS A 6 28.50 -22.63 1.40
C LYS A 6 28.19 -22.43 2.88
N LEU A 7 26.92 -22.31 3.28
CA LEU A 7 26.54 -22.11 4.70
C LEU A 7 26.36 -23.42 5.49
N LYS A 8 26.40 -24.59 4.83
CA LYS A 8 26.18 -25.90 5.46
C LYS A 8 27.43 -26.58 6.04
N SER A 9 28.64 -26.07 5.83
CA SER A 9 29.89 -26.83 6.07
C SER A 9 30.77 -26.38 7.24
N ILE A 10 30.25 -25.64 8.23
CA ILE A 10 31.05 -25.18 9.38
C ILE A 10 30.41 -25.69 10.66
N SER A 11 30.74 -26.92 11.04
CA SER A 11 30.23 -27.62 12.22
C SER A 11 31.38 -28.30 12.97
N SER A 12 32.23 -27.53 13.63
CA SER A 12 33.04 -27.97 14.77
C SER A 12 34.03 -26.87 15.16
N TRP A 13 33.82 -26.21 16.30
CA TRP A 13 34.90 -25.45 16.94
C TRP A 13 34.94 -25.73 18.46
N PRO A 14 36.13 -25.66 19.08
CA PRO A 14 36.38 -26.12 20.43
C PRO A 14 36.13 -25.00 21.46
N THR A 15 35.78 -25.41 22.67
CA THR A 15 35.80 -24.61 23.89
C THR A 15 37.23 -24.48 24.43
N LEU A 16 37.70 -23.27 24.77
CA LEU A 16 38.80 -22.97 25.72
C LEU A 16 38.83 -21.44 25.95
N SER A 17 38.45 -20.98 27.16
CA SER A 17 39.27 -20.65 28.35
C SER A 17 39.89 -19.24 28.33
N LEU A 18 39.43 -18.43 29.27
CA LEU A 18 39.87 -17.06 29.56
C LEU A 18 41.33 -17.02 30.06
N SER A 19 42.20 -16.32 29.34
CA SER A 19 43.50 -15.86 29.84
C SER A 19 43.50 -14.35 30.09
N ARG A 20 44.10 -13.97 31.23
CA ARG A 20 44.19 -12.63 31.84
C ARG A 20 44.87 -11.55 30.96
N PRO A 21 44.62 -10.26 31.22
CA PRO A 21 45.19 -9.16 30.43
C PRO A 21 46.66 -8.89 30.77
N HIS A 22 47.48 -8.68 29.74
CA HIS A 22 48.86 -8.19 29.84
C HIS A 22 48.90 -6.68 30.11
N SER A 23 49.86 -6.30 30.95
CA SER A 23 50.20 -4.93 31.37
C SER A 23 50.68 -4.04 30.21
N LEU A 24 50.16 -2.80 30.16
CA LEU A 24 50.62 -1.73 29.29
C LEU A 24 51.92 -1.11 29.83
N ALA A 25 52.95 -1.05 28.99
CA ALA A 25 54.14 -0.22 29.20
C ALA A 25 53.95 1.17 28.52
N PRO A 26 54.52 2.27 29.07
CA PRO A 26 54.33 3.60 28.51
C PRO A 26 55.26 3.87 27.33
N ILE A 27 54.69 4.36 26.23
CA ILE A 27 55.41 4.79 25.02
C ILE A 27 55.92 6.23 25.23
N GLY A 28 57.21 6.43 25.00
CA GLY A 28 57.92 7.69 25.21
C GLY A 28 57.46 8.85 24.32
N SER A 29 57.47 10.05 24.91
CA SER A 29 57.21 11.33 24.27
C SER A 29 58.32 11.70 23.29
N ARG A 30 57.95 11.95 22.02
CA ARG A 30 58.80 12.67 21.07
C ARG A 30 58.53 14.17 21.19
N ASN A 31 59.58 14.94 21.46
CA ASN A 31 59.56 16.41 21.51
C ASN A 31 59.17 16.97 20.13
N VAL A 32 58.05 17.71 20.09
CA VAL A 32 57.56 18.47 18.94
C VAL A 32 58.00 19.94 19.11
N PRO A 33 58.58 20.61 18.09
CA PRO A 33 59.03 22.00 18.21
C PRO A 33 57.86 22.99 18.46
N ALA A 34 58.12 24.10 19.15
CA ALA A 34 57.09 25.03 19.64
C ALA A 34 56.20 25.66 18.54
N SER A 35 56.69 25.77 17.30
CA SER A 35 55.91 26.29 16.16
C SER A 35 54.88 25.29 15.63
N SER A 36 55.14 23.99 15.74
CA SER A 36 54.22 22.92 15.32
C SER A 36 53.05 22.71 16.28
N SER A 37 53.20 23.06 17.57
CA SER A 37 52.10 23.03 18.55
C SER A 37 51.02 24.06 18.21
N SER A 38 51.44 25.29 17.89
CA SER A 38 50.52 26.40 17.60
C SER A 38 49.63 26.14 16.39
N LEU A 39 50.17 25.53 15.32
CA LEU A 39 49.41 25.21 14.11
C LEU A 39 48.35 24.12 14.36
N LEU A 40 48.69 23.13 15.20
CA LEU A 40 47.78 22.06 15.57
C LEU A 40 46.64 22.55 16.47
N ASP A 41 46.93 23.45 17.41
CA ASP A 41 45.93 24.07 18.30
C ASP A 41 44.93 24.93 17.50
N GLU A 42 45.42 25.72 16.53
CA GLU A 42 44.56 26.51 15.63
C GLU A 42 43.64 25.62 14.79
N PHE A 43 44.19 24.58 14.15
CA PHE A 43 43.40 23.62 13.37
C PHE A 43 42.31 22.96 14.22
N THR A 44 42.68 22.50 15.42
CA THR A 44 41.76 21.86 16.36
C THR A 44 40.62 22.79 16.75
N ASN A 45 40.94 24.04 17.12
CA ASN A 45 39.94 25.04 17.47
C ASN A 45 38.97 25.36 16.31
N PHE A 46 39.45 25.46 15.07
CA PHE A 46 38.57 25.68 13.91
C PHE A 46 37.65 24.48 13.63
N CYS A 47 38.13 23.25 13.83
CA CYS A 47 37.31 22.05 13.72
C CYS A 47 36.17 22.05 14.74
N TYR A 48 36.46 22.33 16.02
CA TYR A 48 35.45 22.40 17.07
C TYR A 48 34.46 23.56 16.90
N ARG A 49 34.89 24.68 16.32
CA ARG A 49 34.00 25.80 15.97
C ARG A 49 33.19 25.56 14.69
N ARG A 50 33.40 24.44 13.98
CA ARG A 50 32.75 24.09 12.71
C ARG A 50 32.93 25.15 11.62
N ASP A 51 34.10 25.80 11.61
CA ASP A 51 34.49 26.78 10.59
C ASP A 51 35.28 26.07 9.48
N LEU A 52 34.55 25.51 8.51
CA LEU A 52 35.13 24.67 7.44
C LEU A 52 36.22 25.40 6.63
N PRO A 53 36.00 26.63 6.11
CA PRO A 53 37.02 27.31 5.30
C PRO A 53 38.35 27.54 6.06
N ARG A 54 38.27 27.95 7.33
CA ARG A 54 39.48 28.18 8.14
C ARG A 54 40.13 26.86 8.55
N ALA A 55 39.34 25.84 8.88
CA ALA A 55 39.85 24.50 9.18
C ALA A 55 40.59 23.90 7.97
N MET A 56 40.05 24.01 6.75
CA MET A 56 40.73 23.52 5.53
C MET A 56 42.03 24.27 5.25
N LYS A 57 42.05 25.61 5.42
CA LYS A 57 43.28 26.39 5.27
C LYS A 57 44.34 26.03 6.31
N ALA A 58 43.93 25.80 7.56
CA ALA A 58 44.82 25.31 8.62
C ALA A 58 45.30 23.87 8.33
N MET A 59 44.44 23.04 7.72
CA MET A 59 44.80 21.69 7.28
C MET A 59 45.92 21.71 6.24
N ASP A 60 45.83 22.59 5.23
CA ASP A 60 46.91 22.77 4.24
C ASP A 60 48.24 23.15 4.90
N ALA A 61 48.19 23.98 5.94
CA ALA A 61 49.39 24.39 6.68
C ALA A 61 50.00 23.22 7.47
N ILE A 62 49.20 22.41 8.17
CA ILE A 62 49.71 21.22 8.88
C ILE A 62 50.19 20.14 7.90
N GLN A 63 49.54 19.99 6.75
CA GLN A 63 49.95 19.03 5.71
C GLN A 63 51.32 19.37 5.13
N ARG A 64 51.60 20.65 4.83
CA ARG A 64 52.93 21.09 4.36
C ARG A 64 54.04 20.83 5.36
N ASN A 65 53.71 20.76 6.65
CA ASN A 65 54.65 20.47 7.73
C ASN A 65 54.68 18.99 8.13
N GLY A 66 53.91 18.12 7.46
CA GLY A 66 53.84 16.69 7.78
C GLY A 66 53.29 16.41 9.18
N ILE A 67 52.34 17.21 9.65
CA ILE A 67 51.71 17.09 10.97
C ILE A 67 50.31 16.50 10.80
N TRP A 68 49.92 15.58 11.69
CA TRP A 68 48.57 15.02 11.76
C TRP A 68 47.92 15.33 13.11
N ALA A 69 46.62 15.61 13.07
CA ALA A 69 45.80 15.76 14.27
C ALA A 69 45.32 14.42 14.81
N ASP A 70 44.70 14.45 15.99
CA ASP A 70 44.10 13.26 16.56
C ASP A 70 42.81 12.84 15.82
N SER A 71 42.35 11.61 16.08
CA SER A 71 41.16 11.07 15.43
C SER A 71 39.87 11.83 15.77
N ILE A 72 39.82 12.50 16.92
CA ILE A 72 38.63 13.24 17.38
C ILE A 72 38.50 14.53 16.57
N THR A 73 39.61 15.25 16.38
CA THR A 73 39.67 16.49 15.61
C THR A 73 39.23 16.27 14.17
N TYR A 74 39.77 15.23 13.51
CA TYR A 74 39.33 14.88 12.16
C TYR A 74 37.86 14.42 12.11
N SER A 75 37.36 13.73 13.15
CA SER A 75 35.95 13.35 13.21
C SER A 75 35.01 14.57 13.24
N GLU A 76 35.36 15.63 13.97
CA GLU A 76 34.56 16.85 14.00
C GLU A 76 34.62 17.61 12.66
N LEU A 77 35.79 17.61 12.00
CA LEU A 77 35.91 18.16 10.64
C LEU A 77 35.06 17.38 9.64
N ILE A 78 35.06 16.05 9.68
CA ILE A 78 34.22 15.21 8.82
C ILE A 78 32.72 15.48 9.06
N LYS A 79 32.29 15.63 10.32
CA LYS A 79 30.90 16.04 10.64
C LYS A 79 30.57 17.41 10.05
N CYS A 80 31.52 18.35 10.06
CA CYS A 80 31.37 19.66 9.45
C CYS A 80 31.21 19.55 7.92
N CYS A 81 32.00 18.72 7.25
CA CYS A 81 31.86 18.44 5.81
C CYS A 81 30.49 17.84 5.49
N LEU A 82 30.03 16.87 6.29
CA LEU A 82 28.72 16.24 6.13
C LEU A 82 27.57 17.25 6.29
N ALA A 83 27.65 18.14 7.28
CA ALA A 83 26.62 19.15 7.51
C ALA A 83 26.51 20.18 6.37
N ARG A 84 27.59 20.39 5.61
CA ARG A 84 27.66 21.35 4.50
C ARG A 84 27.57 20.72 3.11
N GLY A 85 27.52 19.39 3.00
CA GLY A 85 27.59 18.72 1.70
C GLY A 85 28.93 18.89 0.99
N ALA A 86 30.01 19.13 1.74
CA ALA A 86 31.34 19.48 1.23
C ALA A 86 32.14 18.23 0.85
N VAL A 87 31.85 17.67 -0.32
CA VAL A 87 32.39 16.38 -0.79
C VAL A 87 33.89 16.47 -1.08
N GLU A 88 34.33 17.51 -1.80
CA GLU A 88 35.72 17.66 -2.21
C GLU A 88 36.63 17.95 -1.01
N GLU A 89 36.18 18.78 -0.08
CA GLU A 89 36.87 19.00 1.20
C GLU A 89 36.99 17.70 1.99
N GLY A 90 35.93 16.89 2.05
CA GLY A 90 35.98 15.56 2.67
C GLY A 90 37.03 14.63 2.05
N LYS A 91 37.19 14.65 0.72
CA LYS A 91 38.23 13.89 0.00
C LYS A 91 39.63 14.43 0.28
N LEU A 92 39.81 15.75 0.40
CA LEU A 92 41.09 16.36 0.79
C LEU A 92 41.49 15.93 2.20
N VAL A 93 40.53 15.92 3.14
CA VAL A 93 40.79 15.43 4.51
C VAL A 93 41.18 13.95 4.51
N HIS A 94 40.52 13.11 3.69
CA HIS A 94 40.95 11.72 3.50
C HIS A 94 42.39 11.65 3.00
N ASN A 95 42.71 12.32 1.89
CA ASN A 95 44.04 12.27 1.28
C ASN A 95 45.15 12.70 2.25
N HIS A 96 44.88 13.70 3.09
CA HIS A 96 45.80 14.13 4.13
C HIS A 96 45.95 13.07 5.23
N VAL A 97 44.85 12.51 5.76
CA VAL A 97 44.88 11.51 6.83
C VAL A 97 45.56 10.21 6.38
N PHE A 98 45.40 9.80 5.13
CA PHE A 98 45.99 8.58 4.56
C PHE A 98 47.30 8.83 3.80
N SER A 99 47.89 10.02 3.94
CA SER A 99 49.22 10.31 3.37
C SER A 99 50.33 9.53 4.07
N HIS A 100 51.45 9.31 3.37
CA HIS A 100 52.59 8.53 3.86
C HIS A 100 53.06 9.02 5.23
N GLY A 101 52.99 8.15 6.24
CA GLY A 101 53.48 8.41 7.60
C GLY A 101 52.43 8.41 8.71
N ASN A 102 51.14 8.32 8.38
CA ASN A 102 50.06 8.21 9.38
C ASN A 102 49.30 6.87 9.29
N GLU A 103 49.07 6.26 10.44
CA GLU A 103 48.26 5.04 10.58
C GLU A 103 46.96 5.39 11.34
N PRO A 104 45.89 5.76 10.62
CA PRO A 104 44.64 6.16 11.25
C PRO A 104 44.02 4.99 12.01
N ARG A 105 43.55 5.26 13.24
CA ARG A 105 42.82 4.26 14.04
C ARG A 105 41.53 3.84 13.35
N THR A 106 41.09 2.61 13.57
CA THR A 106 39.85 2.02 13.01
C THR A 106 38.61 2.91 13.23
N PHE A 107 38.54 3.64 14.34
CA PHE A 107 37.47 4.61 14.60
C PHE A 107 37.40 5.73 13.53
N LEU A 108 38.55 6.30 13.16
CA LEU A 108 38.61 7.37 12.17
C LEU A 108 38.29 6.82 10.77
N ILE A 109 38.80 5.63 10.44
CA ILE A 109 38.48 4.95 9.17
C ILE A 109 36.96 4.68 9.07
N ASN A 110 36.32 4.20 10.14
CA ASN A 110 34.86 4.03 10.19
C ASN A 110 34.10 5.36 10.02
N THR A 111 34.67 6.46 10.50
CA THR A 111 34.10 7.80 10.30
C THR A 111 34.14 8.19 8.82
N PHE A 112 35.24 7.92 8.11
CA PHE A 112 35.35 8.12 6.67
C PHE A 112 34.41 7.20 5.86
N LEU A 113 34.26 5.92 6.25
CA LEU A 113 33.26 5.03 5.65
C LEU A 113 31.86 5.62 5.75
N GLY A 114 31.46 6.07 6.96
CA GLY A 114 30.18 6.73 7.17
C GLY A 114 30.03 8.03 6.37
N MET A 115 31.12 8.77 6.15
CA MET A 115 31.14 9.97 5.31
C MET A 115 30.83 9.64 3.85
N TYR A 116 31.57 8.70 3.25
CA TYR A 116 31.35 8.29 1.86
C TYR A 116 29.95 7.73 1.63
N VAL A 117 29.45 6.88 2.54
CA VAL A 117 28.09 6.36 2.48
C VAL A 117 27.06 7.48 2.48
N LYS A 118 27.21 8.51 3.33
CA LYS A 118 26.29 9.66 3.39
C LYS A 118 26.39 10.56 2.16
N PHE A 119 27.54 10.64 1.52
CA PHE A 119 27.71 11.32 0.23
C PHE A 119 27.29 10.46 -0.97
N ASN A 120 26.77 9.25 -0.74
CA ASN A 120 26.36 8.31 -1.79
C ASN A 120 27.52 7.88 -2.71
N LEU A 121 28.74 7.87 -2.18
CA LEU A 121 29.99 7.47 -2.84
C LEU A 121 30.35 6.03 -2.42
N LEU A 122 29.57 5.06 -2.88
CA LEU A 122 29.69 3.66 -2.42
C LEU A 122 30.96 2.97 -2.93
N ASP A 123 31.47 3.33 -4.11
CA ASP A 123 32.67 2.72 -4.66
C ASP A 123 33.91 3.15 -3.86
N GLU A 124 34.00 4.42 -3.46
CA GLU A 124 35.04 4.91 -2.57
C GLU A 124 34.90 4.33 -1.16
N ALA A 125 33.67 4.18 -0.65
CA ALA A 125 33.45 3.49 0.63
C ALA A 125 33.91 2.02 0.57
N GLN A 126 33.61 1.31 -0.53
CA GLN A 126 34.05 -0.06 -0.74
C GLN A 126 35.57 -0.15 -0.86
N GLY A 127 36.21 0.74 -1.64
CA GLY A 127 37.66 0.79 -1.77
C GLY A 127 38.36 1.02 -0.43
N LEU A 128 37.84 1.95 0.39
CA LEU A 128 38.35 2.17 1.74
C LEU A 128 38.13 0.96 2.64
N PHE A 129 36.95 0.33 2.57
CA PHE A 129 36.62 -0.87 3.34
C PHE A 129 37.55 -2.04 3.00
N ASP A 130 37.91 -2.21 1.73
CA ASP A 130 38.79 -3.27 1.24
C ASP A 130 40.25 -3.07 1.69
N GLN A 131 40.68 -1.82 1.88
CA GLN A 131 42.01 -1.46 2.37
C GLN A 131 42.16 -1.51 3.89
N MET A 132 41.08 -1.69 4.66
CA MET A 132 41.15 -1.71 6.12
C MET A 132 41.99 -2.89 6.63
N PRO A 133 43.00 -2.65 7.48
CA PRO A 133 43.81 -3.72 8.07
C PRO A 133 43.00 -4.55 9.07
N GLU A 134 42.16 -3.89 9.87
CA GLU A 134 41.24 -4.53 10.81
C GLU A 134 39.81 -4.01 10.63
N ARG A 135 38.86 -4.93 10.51
CA ARG A 135 37.43 -4.62 10.35
C ARG A 135 36.66 -5.08 11.58
N ASN A 136 36.03 -4.14 12.27
CA ASN A 136 35.17 -4.42 13.42
C ASN A 136 33.67 -4.41 13.05
N VAL A 137 32.80 -4.75 14.00
CA VAL A 137 31.34 -4.80 13.78
C VAL A 137 30.78 -3.52 13.17
N VAL A 138 31.32 -2.35 13.53
CA VAL A 138 30.88 -1.05 12.99
C VAL A 138 31.21 -0.95 11.50
N SER A 139 32.45 -1.26 11.08
CA SER A 139 32.84 -1.22 9.66
C SER A 139 31.94 -2.09 8.78
N TRP A 140 31.68 -3.34 9.21
CA TRP A 140 30.80 -4.28 8.51
C TRP A 140 29.35 -3.79 8.47
N THR A 141 28.82 -3.34 9.61
CA THR A 141 27.43 -2.88 9.72
C THR A 141 27.19 -1.65 8.84
N THR A 142 28.13 -0.68 8.81
CA THR A 142 28.04 0.50 7.96
C THR A 142 27.91 0.13 6.48
N MET A 143 28.77 -0.78 5.98
CA MET A 143 28.72 -1.22 4.58
C MET A 143 27.45 -2.02 4.27
N ILE A 144 27.05 -2.92 5.16
CA ILE A 144 25.82 -3.71 5.01
C ILE A 144 24.60 -2.78 4.93
N SER A 145 24.45 -1.84 5.88
CA SER A 145 23.34 -0.88 5.88
C SER A 145 23.34 -0.01 4.61
N ALA A 146 24.52 0.38 4.13
CA ALA A 146 24.67 1.16 2.91
C ALA A 146 24.14 0.40 1.69
N TYR A 147 24.58 -0.84 1.46
CA TYR A 147 24.11 -1.64 0.32
C TYR A 147 22.62 -1.99 0.42
N THR A 148 22.10 -2.26 1.62
CA THR A 148 20.66 -2.44 1.82
C THR A 148 19.87 -1.18 1.43
N ASN A 149 20.34 0.01 1.80
CA ASN A 149 19.64 1.27 1.49
C ASN A 149 19.57 1.55 -0.02
N VAL A 150 20.58 1.15 -0.79
CA VAL A 150 20.63 1.29 -2.25
C VAL A 150 20.01 0.07 -2.97
N LYS A 151 19.32 -0.81 -2.24
CA LYS A 151 18.61 -2.01 -2.73
C LYS A 151 19.51 -3.03 -3.45
N LEU A 152 20.81 -3.03 -3.15
CA LEU A 152 21.76 -4.05 -3.63
C LEU A 152 21.82 -5.21 -2.62
N ASN A 153 20.70 -5.91 -2.50
CA ASN A 153 20.46 -6.92 -1.46
C ASN A 153 21.49 -8.07 -1.48
N ASP A 154 21.90 -8.53 -2.67
CA ASP A 154 22.89 -9.58 -2.82
C ASP A 154 24.24 -9.20 -2.19
N LYS A 155 24.70 -7.96 -2.39
CA LYS A 155 25.95 -7.45 -1.80
C LYS A 155 25.86 -7.36 -0.27
N ALA A 156 24.70 -6.92 0.26
CA ALA A 156 24.50 -6.85 1.70
C ALA A 156 24.57 -8.24 2.37
N LEU A 157 23.97 -9.26 1.73
CA LEU A 157 24.05 -10.65 2.20
C LEU A 157 25.46 -11.24 2.05
N GLU A 158 26.17 -10.92 0.96
CA GLU A 158 27.56 -11.33 0.76
C GLU A 158 28.48 -10.79 1.86
N LEU A 159 28.35 -9.50 2.20
CA LEU A 159 29.11 -8.89 3.28
C LEU A 159 28.79 -9.50 4.65
N LEU A 160 27.52 -9.85 4.94
CA LEU A 160 27.20 -10.59 6.16
C LEU A 160 27.91 -11.96 6.20
N ILE A 161 27.96 -12.66 5.08
CA ILE A 161 28.67 -13.95 5.00
C ILE A 161 30.18 -13.76 5.21
N MET A 162 30.78 -12.71 4.64
CA MET A 162 32.19 -12.39 4.85
C MET A 162 32.49 -12.03 6.30
N MET A 163 31.66 -11.18 6.91
CA MET A 163 31.73 -10.83 8.34
C MET A 163 31.76 -12.08 9.22
N LEU A 164 30.82 -13.01 8.98
CA LEU A 164 30.73 -14.27 9.71
C LEU A 164 31.95 -15.18 9.48
N ARG A 165 32.47 -15.24 8.25
CA ARG A 165 33.68 -16.04 7.93
C ARG A 165 34.94 -15.52 8.60
N GLN A 166 35.02 -14.21 8.84
CA GLN A 166 36.11 -13.58 9.58
C GLN A 166 35.93 -13.66 11.10
N GLY A 167 34.89 -14.36 11.58
CA GLY A 167 34.65 -14.53 13.02
C GLY A 167 34.09 -13.29 13.71
N VAL A 168 33.68 -12.27 12.97
CA VAL A 168 33.08 -11.06 13.54
C VAL A 168 31.61 -11.32 13.82
N VAL A 169 31.21 -11.25 15.10
CA VAL A 169 29.83 -11.53 15.53
C VAL A 169 28.91 -10.35 15.15
N PRO A 170 27.84 -10.56 14.35
CA PRO A 170 26.87 -9.52 14.03
C PRO A 170 26.09 -9.08 15.28
N ASN A 171 25.78 -7.79 15.36
CA ASN A 171 24.97 -7.23 16.44
C ASN A 171 23.51 -6.96 15.98
N MET A 172 22.69 -6.40 16.87
CA MET A 172 21.30 -6.06 16.59
C MET A 172 21.12 -5.09 15.40
N PHE A 173 22.05 -4.15 15.20
CA PHE A 173 22.02 -3.22 14.06
C PHE A 173 22.40 -3.90 12.74
N THR A 174 23.32 -4.87 12.78
CA THR A 174 23.67 -5.67 11.60
C THR A 174 22.46 -6.50 11.15
N PHE A 175 21.84 -7.25 12.07
CA PHE A 175 20.71 -8.11 11.73
C PHE A 175 19.49 -7.32 11.28
N SER A 176 19.13 -6.22 11.95
CA SER A 176 18.01 -5.36 11.51
C SER A 176 18.25 -4.78 10.11
N SER A 177 19.51 -4.44 9.78
CA SER A 177 19.86 -3.96 8.44
C SER A 177 19.78 -5.04 7.36
N VAL A 178 20.24 -6.27 7.64
CA VAL A 178 20.20 -7.37 6.66
C VAL A 178 18.80 -7.92 6.47
N LEU A 179 17.97 -7.96 7.51
CA LEU A 179 16.58 -8.43 7.40
C LEU A 179 15.78 -7.63 6.37
N ARG A 180 16.04 -6.33 6.23
CA ARG A 180 15.41 -5.48 5.20
C ARG A 180 15.90 -5.78 3.78
N ALA A 181 17.03 -6.46 3.62
CA ALA A 181 17.57 -6.90 2.33
C ALA A 181 17.02 -8.28 1.92
N CYS A 182 16.29 -8.98 2.79
CA CYS A 182 15.66 -10.24 2.45
C CYS A 182 14.52 -10.02 1.45
N ASP A 183 14.50 -10.82 0.40
CA ASP A 183 13.49 -10.83 -0.66
C ASP A 183 12.73 -12.17 -0.75
N GLY A 184 13.09 -13.14 0.07
CA GLY A 184 12.50 -14.48 0.04
C GLY A 184 12.53 -15.21 1.38
N LEU A 185 11.54 -16.09 1.56
CA LEU A 185 11.32 -16.83 2.81
C LEU A 185 12.47 -17.75 3.20
N SER A 186 13.19 -18.31 2.22
CA SER A 186 14.34 -19.17 2.50
C SER A 186 15.48 -18.42 3.19
N ASN A 187 15.81 -17.22 2.69
CA ASN A 187 16.85 -16.37 3.27
C ASN A 187 16.41 -15.84 4.64
N LEU A 188 15.15 -15.43 4.76
CA LEU A 188 14.57 -14.95 6.01
C LEU A 188 14.61 -16.03 7.12
N ARG A 189 14.14 -17.25 6.85
CA ARG A 189 14.15 -18.35 7.85
C ARG A 189 15.58 -18.72 8.28
N GLN A 190 16.55 -18.65 7.36
CA GLN A 190 17.96 -18.86 7.69
C GLN A 190 18.51 -17.75 8.59
N LEU A 191 18.22 -16.47 8.28
CA LEU A 191 18.62 -15.35 9.11
C LEU A 191 17.97 -15.40 10.49
N HIS A 192 16.67 -15.70 10.56
CA HIS A 192 15.93 -15.83 11.81
C HIS A 192 16.53 -16.95 12.69
N SER A 193 16.84 -18.11 12.11
CA SER A 193 17.54 -19.18 12.84
C SER A 193 18.92 -18.75 13.36
N ARG A 194 19.62 -17.87 12.64
CA ARG A 194 20.92 -17.31 13.05
C ARG A 194 20.77 -16.28 14.16
N ILE A 195 19.72 -15.47 14.13
CA ILE A 195 19.37 -14.50 15.18
C ILE A 195 19.13 -15.22 16.50
N ILE A 196 18.36 -16.30 16.49
CA ILE A 196 18.13 -17.15 17.67
C ILE A 196 19.45 -17.74 18.19
N LYS A 197 20.29 -18.25 17.30
CA LYS A 197 21.63 -18.76 17.68
C LYS A 197 22.57 -17.68 18.22
N ALA A 198 22.34 -16.42 17.88
CA ALA A 198 23.11 -15.28 18.36
C ALA A 198 22.58 -14.71 19.69
N GLY A 199 21.46 -15.22 20.21
CA GLY A 199 20.83 -14.71 21.44
C GLY A 199 20.16 -13.34 21.25
N LEU A 200 19.78 -13.00 20.01
CA LEU A 200 19.18 -11.70 19.65
C LEU A 200 17.68 -11.80 19.34
N GLU A 201 17.06 -12.95 19.59
CA GLU A 201 15.63 -13.21 19.36
C GLU A 201 14.71 -12.31 20.19
N TYR A 202 15.19 -11.78 21.32
CA TYR A 202 14.43 -10.90 22.19
C TYR A 202 14.72 -9.40 21.99
N ASP A 203 15.67 -9.04 21.12
CA ASP A 203 16.00 -7.64 20.85
C ASP A 203 14.86 -6.94 20.08
N VAL A 204 14.46 -5.74 20.53
CA VAL A 204 13.31 -5.00 19.99
C VAL A 204 13.51 -4.64 18.52
N PHE A 205 14.71 -4.21 18.12
CA PHE A 205 15.00 -3.81 16.75
C PHE A 205 15.01 -5.01 15.81
N VAL A 206 15.57 -6.12 16.26
CA VAL A 206 15.60 -7.37 15.48
C VAL A 206 14.19 -7.98 15.34
N ARG A 207 13.39 -8.01 16.41
CA ARG A 207 12.01 -8.50 16.37
C ARG A 207 11.12 -7.64 15.49
N SER A 208 11.18 -6.31 15.61
CA SER A 208 10.41 -5.41 14.75
C SER A 208 10.77 -5.62 13.27
N ALA A 209 12.07 -5.76 12.95
CA ALA A 209 12.51 -6.07 11.59
C ALA A 209 12.05 -7.45 11.11
N LEU A 210 12.04 -8.49 11.96
CA LEU A 210 11.52 -9.82 11.65
C LEU A 210 10.01 -9.80 11.36
N ILE A 211 9.23 -9.12 12.20
CA ILE A 211 7.78 -8.98 12.03
C ILE A 211 7.45 -8.24 10.73
N ASP A 212 8.14 -7.12 10.46
CA ASP A 212 7.96 -6.34 9.23
C ASP A 212 8.23 -7.18 7.98
N ILE A 213 9.35 -7.92 7.94
CA ILE A 213 9.69 -8.72 6.75
C ILE A 213 8.85 -9.99 6.60
N TYR A 214 8.51 -10.70 7.68
CA TYR A 214 7.56 -11.82 7.60
C TYR A 214 6.19 -11.35 7.12
N SER A 215 5.73 -10.19 7.59
CA SER A 215 4.48 -9.57 7.12
C SER A 215 4.58 -9.20 5.64
N LYS A 216 5.64 -8.52 5.20
CA LYS A 216 5.82 -8.16 3.78
C LYS A 216 5.86 -9.36 2.83
N LEU A 217 6.31 -10.51 3.31
CA LEU A 217 6.37 -11.76 2.55
C LEU A 217 5.11 -12.64 2.73
N GLY A 218 4.07 -12.15 3.40
CA GLY A 218 2.78 -12.83 3.57
C GLY A 218 2.77 -13.98 4.59
N GLU A 219 3.83 -14.16 5.38
CA GLU A 219 3.94 -15.23 6.39
C GLU A 219 3.50 -14.73 7.77
N LEU A 220 2.20 -14.44 7.89
CA LEU A 220 1.63 -13.85 9.11
C LEU A 220 1.74 -14.74 10.34
N GLN A 221 1.62 -16.06 10.19
CA GLN A 221 1.73 -16.98 11.32
C GLN A 221 3.14 -16.96 11.93
N ALA A 222 4.17 -16.83 11.10
CA ALA A 222 5.53 -16.65 11.57
C ALA A 222 5.72 -15.29 12.26
N ALA A 223 5.13 -14.21 11.71
CA ALA A 223 5.14 -12.89 12.35
C ALA A 223 4.44 -12.91 13.73
N LEU A 224 3.29 -13.60 13.83
CA LEU A 224 2.54 -13.77 15.08
C LEU A 224 3.29 -14.63 16.10
N SER A 225 4.01 -15.69 15.67
CA SER A 225 4.87 -16.47 16.58
C SER A 225 5.95 -15.59 17.21
N VAL A 226 6.68 -14.82 16.39
CA VAL A 226 7.72 -13.89 16.86
C VAL A 226 7.15 -12.83 17.80
N PHE A 227 5.90 -12.42 17.59
CA PHE A 227 5.19 -11.49 18.48
C PHE A 227 4.78 -12.12 19.81
N ASN A 228 4.14 -13.29 19.77
CA ASN A 228 3.58 -13.98 20.94
C ASN A 228 4.64 -14.54 21.90
N GLU A 229 5.89 -14.73 21.44
CA GLU A 229 6.97 -15.29 22.26
C GLU A 229 7.39 -14.41 23.46
N VAL A 230 7.00 -13.13 23.54
CA VAL A 230 7.12 -12.34 24.79
C VAL A 230 6.01 -11.28 24.89
N VAL A 231 5.35 -11.22 26.05
CA VAL A 231 4.56 -10.07 26.54
C VAL A 231 5.52 -8.94 26.97
N SER A 232 6.41 -8.50 26.10
CA SER A 232 7.26 -7.33 26.34
C SER A 232 6.72 -6.14 25.57
N GLY A 233 6.27 -5.18 26.36
CA GLY A 233 5.56 -3.99 25.97
C GLY A 233 6.43 -2.94 25.30
N ASP A 234 6.48 -2.95 23.98
CA ASP A 234 6.92 -1.79 23.21
C ASP A 234 5.89 -1.47 22.11
N SER A 235 5.42 -0.22 22.09
CA SER A 235 4.49 0.30 21.08
C SER A 235 5.02 0.08 19.65
N VAL A 236 6.35 0.05 19.44
CA VAL A 236 6.97 -0.19 18.13
C VAL A 236 6.64 -1.60 17.60
N VAL A 237 6.64 -2.61 18.48
CA VAL A 237 6.35 -4.00 18.11
C VAL A 237 4.86 -4.17 17.77
N TRP A 238 3.98 -3.59 18.58
CA TRP A 238 2.53 -3.53 18.30
C TRP A 238 2.23 -2.85 16.97
N ASN A 239 2.87 -1.71 16.69
CA ASN A 239 2.71 -0.98 15.43
C ASN A 239 3.15 -1.80 14.23
N SER A 240 4.27 -2.50 14.35
CA SER A 240 4.83 -3.33 13.28
C SER A 240 3.85 -4.45 12.90
N ILE A 241 3.29 -5.15 13.89
CA ILE A 241 2.37 -6.27 13.61
C ILE A 241 0.98 -5.80 13.17
N ILE A 242 0.41 -4.77 13.80
CA ILE A 242 -0.89 -4.21 13.38
C ILE A 242 -0.77 -3.64 11.96
N GLY A 243 0.35 -2.98 11.65
CA GLY A 243 0.67 -2.47 10.32
C GLY A 243 0.76 -3.60 9.28
N GLY A 244 1.53 -4.65 9.59
CA GLY A 244 1.70 -5.82 8.73
C GLY A 244 0.38 -6.55 8.45
N LEU A 245 -0.42 -6.83 9.48
CA LEU A 245 -1.73 -7.48 9.36
C LEU A 245 -2.70 -6.65 8.51
N ALA A 246 -2.78 -5.35 8.78
CA ALA A 246 -3.66 -4.48 8.00
C ALA A 246 -3.21 -4.38 6.52
N GLN A 247 -1.92 -4.62 6.17
CA GLN A 247 -1.40 -4.63 4.78
C GLN A 247 -1.80 -5.87 3.98
N ASN A 248 -1.93 -7.01 4.64
CA ASN A 248 -2.15 -8.29 3.98
C ASN A 248 -3.60 -8.76 4.00
N SER A 249 -4.55 -7.82 4.07
CA SER A 249 -6.00 -8.09 4.09
C SER A 249 -6.54 -8.85 5.31
N ASP A 250 -5.73 -9.11 6.33
CA ASP A 250 -6.16 -9.64 7.64
C ASP A 250 -6.56 -8.52 8.60
N GLY A 251 -7.53 -7.71 8.15
CA GLY A 251 -8.03 -6.57 8.91
C GLY A 251 -8.61 -6.96 10.27
N ASP A 252 -9.25 -8.12 10.39
CA ASP A 252 -9.89 -8.55 11.64
C ASP A 252 -8.86 -8.82 12.74
N GLU A 253 -7.75 -9.46 12.37
CA GLU A 253 -6.67 -9.74 13.31
C GLU A 253 -5.94 -8.45 13.73
N ALA A 254 -5.73 -7.52 12.78
CA ALA A 254 -5.18 -6.20 13.09
C ALA A 254 -6.04 -5.45 14.13
N LEU A 255 -7.37 -5.55 14.02
CA LEU A 255 -8.31 -4.93 14.94
C LEU A 255 -8.36 -5.65 16.29
N ASN A 256 -8.21 -6.97 16.32
CA ASN A 256 -8.10 -7.74 17.56
C ASN A 256 -6.82 -7.40 18.32
N LEU A 257 -5.67 -7.33 17.64
CA LEU A 257 -4.42 -6.88 18.25
C LEU A 257 -4.49 -5.43 18.74
N TYR A 258 -5.16 -4.54 18.02
CA TYR A 258 -5.41 -3.18 18.51
C TYR A 258 -6.22 -3.16 19.83
N LYS A 259 -7.25 -4.01 19.96
CA LYS A 259 -7.98 -4.16 21.23
C LYS A 259 -7.06 -4.69 22.32
N SER A 260 -6.27 -5.72 22.03
CA SER A 260 -5.31 -6.30 22.97
C SER A 260 -4.27 -5.27 23.43
N MET A 261 -3.70 -4.47 22.51
CA MET A 261 -2.79 -3.37 22.82
C MET A 261 -3.39 -2.40 23.84
N LYS A 262 -4.66 -1.99 23.63
CA LYS A 262 -5.37 -1.10 24.56
C LYS A 262 -5.64 -1.75 25.92
N ILE A 263 -6.04 -3.03 25.95
CA ILE A 263 -6.27 -3.78 27.19
C ILE A 263 -4.97 -3.95 27.97
N SER A 264 -3.86 -4.17 27.28
CA SER A 264 -2.52 -4.27 27.85
C SER A 264 -1.94 -2.91 28.28
N GLY A 265 -2.69 -1.82 28.18
CA GLY A 265 -2.29 -0.49 28.68
C GLY A 265 -1.37 0.30 27.76
N PHE A 266 -1.16 -0.14 26.51
CA PHE A 266 -0.34 0.58 25.53
C PHE A 266 -1.20 1.60 24.77
N PRO A 267 -0.96 2.91 24.92
CA PRO A 267 -1.72 3.91 24.19
C PRO A 267 -1.36 3.86 22.69
N PRO A 268 -2.35 3.82 21.79
CA PRO A 268 -2.09 3.84 20.36
C PRO A 268 -1.56 5.20 19.91
N ASP A 269 -0.57 5.18 19.04
CA ASP A 269 0.03 6.36 18.42
C ASP A 269 -0.51 6.55 16.99
N GLN A 270 0.02 7.56 16.27
CA GLN A 270 -0.42 7.89 14.91
C GLN A 270 -0.21 6.72 13.93
N SER A 271 0.85 5.93 14.09
CA SER A 271 1.14 4.78 13.25
C SER A 271 0.16 3.63 13.51
N THR A 272 -0.16 3.37 14.79
CA THR A 272 -1.19 2.41 15.18
C THR A 272 -2.53 2.80 14.55
N LEU A 273 -2.96 4.05 14.75
CA LEU A 273 -4.27 4.52 14.32
C LEU A 273 -4.41 4.52 12.79
N THR A 274 -3.35 4.90 12.05
CA THR A 274 -3.32 4.81 10.59
C THR A 274 -3.52 3.38 10.11
N SER A 275 -2.86 2.41 10.75
CA SER A 275 -3.00 0.99 10.41
C SER A 275 -4.39 0.44 10.72
N VAL A 276 -4.96 0.83 11.85
CA VAL A 276 -6.32 0.48 12.26
C VAL A 276 -7.37 1.07 11.30
N LEU A 277 -7.23 2.34 10.91
CA LEU A 277 -8.13 2.96 9.93
C LEU A 277 -8.08 2.26 8.57
N ARG A 278 -6.90 1.80 8.16
CA ARG A 278 -6.72 1.01 6.94
C ARG A 278 -7.37 -0.38 7.03
N ALA A 279 -7.30 -1.04 8.19
CA ALA A 279 -8.06 -2.27 8.43
C ALA A 279 -9.58 -2.01 8.37
N CYS A 280 -10.06 -0.95 9.00
CA CYS A 280 -11.47 -0.52 8.91
C CYS A 280 -11.89 -0.26 7.46
N THR A 281 -11.00 0.30 6.65
CA THR A 281 -11.22 0.58 5.22
C THR A 281 -11.38 -0.70 4.42
N GLY A 282 -10.44 -1.66 4.56
CA GLY A 282 -10.48 -2.94 3.85
C GLY A 282 -11.74 -3.75 4.19
N LEU A 283 -12.11 -3.77 5.47
CA LEU A 283 -13.31 -4.43 5.97
C LEU A 283 -14.56 -3.55 5.93
N ALA A 284 -14.48 -2.32 5.38
CA ALA A 284 -15.48 -1.24 5.37
C ALA A 284 -16.34 -1.09 6.66
N LEU A 285 -15.71 -1.23 7.83
CA LEU A 285 -16.32 -1.17 9.16
C LEU A 285 -16.49 0.28 9.64
N LEU A 286 -17.51 0.97 9.11
CA LEU A 286 -17.76 2.40 9.38
C LEU A 286 -17.88 2.72 10.88
N GLU A 287 -18.63 1.93 11.63
CA GLU A 287 -18.89 2.20 13.06
C GLU A 287 -17.64 2.05 13.92
N LEU A 288 -16.74 1.13 13.56
CA LEU A 288 -15.44 1.02 14.21
C LEU A 288 -14.53 2.17 13.81
N GLY A 289 -14.54 2.57 12.53
CA GLY A 289 -13.87 3.77 12.05
C GLY A 289 -14.26 5.03 12.82
N ARG A 290 -15.56 5.21 13.10
CA ARG A 290 -16.09 6.31 13.94
C ARG A 290 -15.57 6.25 15.38
N GLN A 291 -15.46 5.07 15.98
CA GLN A 291 -14.85 4.92 17.31
C GLN A 291 -13.36 5.29 17.30
N VAL A 292 -12.64 4.92 16.23
CA VAL A 292 -11.21 5.24 16.06
C VAL A 292 -11.01 6.74 15.82
N HIS A 293 -11.92 7.42 15.11
CA HIS A 293 -11.89 8.87 14.90
C HIS A 293 -11.79 9.64 16.23
N VAL A 294 -12.49 9.22 17.28
CA VAL A 294 -12.38 9.87 18.60
C VAL A 294 -10.94 9.91 19.12
N HIS A 295 -10.13 8.89 18.81
CA HIS A 295 -8.72 8.86 19.17
C HIS A 295 -7.86 9.72 18.23
N VAL A 296 -8.22 9.80 16.95
CA VAL A 296 -7.56 10.66 15.94
C VAL A 296 -7.68 12.15 16.30
N LEU A 297 -8.78 12.58 16.92
CA LEU A 297 -8.97 13.98 17.34
C LEU A 297 -7.88 14.51 18.28
N LYS A 298 -7.12 13.63 18.94
CA LYS A 298 -5.96 14.01 19.78
C LYS A 298 -4.74 14.46 18.96
N PHE A 299 -4.75 14.21 17.65
CA PHE A 299 -3.67 14.46 16.71
C PHE A 299 -4.17 15.33 15.54
N ASP A 300 -4.95 16.36 15.84
CA ASP A 300 -5.65 17.22 14.86
C ASP A 300 -4.76 17.94 13.84
N ARG A 301 -3.44 17.99 14.08
CA ARG A 301 -2.44 18.55 13.16
C ARG A 301 -1.71 17.51 12.30
N ASP A 302 -1.97 16.22 12.50
CA ASP A 302 -1.32 15.18 11.71
C ASP A 302 -2.06 15.00 10.37
N LEU A 303 -1.45 15.50 9.29
CA LEU A 303 -1.99 15.40 7.94
C LEU A 303 -2.09 13.95 7.44
N ILE A 304 -1.13 13.08 7.79
CA ILE A 304 -1.14 11.68 7.36
C ILE A 304 -2.32 10.96 7.98
N LEU A 305 -2.52 11.14 9.29
CA LEU A 305 -3.62 10.52 10.01
C LEU A 305 -4.97 11.10 9.58
N SER A 306 -5.05 12.40 9.33
CA SER A 306 -6.25 13.05 8.79
C SER A 306 -6.61 12.54 7.40
N ASN A 307 -5.62 12.36 6.52
CA ASN A 307 -5.80 11.78 5.19
C ASN A 307 -6.24 10.31 5.26
N ALA A 308 -5.69 9.52 6.19
CA ALA A 308 -6.10 8.14 6.41
C ALA A 308 -7.55 8.03 6.93
N LEU A 309 -7.95 8.95 7.81
CA LEU A 309 -9.32 9.03 8.31
C LEU A 309 -10.30 9.44 7.20
N LEU A 310 -9.91 10.39 6.36
CA LEU A 310 -10.66 10.83 5.19
C LEU A 310 -10.87 9.67 4.20
N ASP A 311 -9.80 8.93 3.86
CA ASP A 311 -9.86 7.75 2.98
C ASP A 311 -10.81 6.68 3.55
N MET A 312 -10.75 6.44 4.86
CA MET A 312 -11.62 5.49 5.56
C MET A 312 -13.10 5.86 5.40
N TYR A 313 -13.46 7.12 5.63
CA TYR A 313 -14.85 7.55 5.48
C TYR A 313 -15.34 7.47 4.02
N CYS A 314 -14.53 7.92 3.06
CA CYS A 314 -14.83 7.82 1.63
C CYS A 314 -15.07 6.37 1.20
N LYS A 315 -14.18 5.45 1.58
CA LYS A 315 -14.23 4.03 1.23
C LYS A 315 -15.18 3.20 2.09
N CYS A 316 -15.76 3.77 3.13
CA CYS A 316 -16.90 3.20 3.86
C CYS A 316 -18.24 3.76 3.36
N GLY A 317 -18.22 4.70 2.43
CA GLY A 317 -19.42 5.34 1.88
C GLY A 317 -20.13 6.28 2.85
N SER A 318 -19.39 6.96 3.74
CA SER A 318 -19.95 8.03 4.60
C SER A 318 -19.41 9.38 4.15
N MET A 319 -20.00 9.93 3.07
CA MET A 319 -19.52 11.18 2.47
C MET A 319 -19.79 12.40 3.35
N GLU A 320 -20.82 12.37 4.20
CA GLU A 320 -21.09 13.42 5.19
C GLU A 320 -19.94 13.53 6.21
N ASP A 321 -19.53 12.40 6.79
CA ASP A 321 -18.40 12.35 7.73
C ASP A 321 -17.08 12.73 7.04
N ALA A 322 -16.86 12.25 5.80
CA ALA A 322 -15.68 12.60 5.01
C ALA A 322 -15.60 14.12 4.75
N ASN A 323 -16.71 14.73 4.34
CA ASN A 323 -16.78 16.17 4.09
C ASN A 323 -16.57 16.98 5.39
N PHE A 324 -17.10 16.50 6.52
CA PHE A 324 -16.89 17.11 7.82
C PHE A 324 -15.40 17.11 8.20
N VAL A 325 -14.71 15.97 8.07
CA VAL A 325 -13.27 15.86 8.32
C VAL A 325 -12.51 16.80 7.38
N PHE A 326 -12.75 16.69 6.07
CA PHE A 326 -12.06 17.49 5.05
C PHE A 326 -12.19 18.99 5.31
N THR A 327 -13.40 19.48 5.59
CA THR A 327 -13.64 20.91 5.82
C THR A 327 -12.89 21.43 7.06
N ARG A 328 -12.77 20.60 8.11
CA ARG A 328 -12.10 20.96 9.36
C ARG A 328 -10.58 20.84 9.33
N MET A 329 -10.00 20.22 8.30
CA MET A 329 -8.53 20.17 8.15
C MET A 329 -7.96 21.57 8.02
N LEU A 330 -7.05 21.94 8.94
CA LEU A 330 -6.39 23.26 8.97
C LEU A 330 -5.53 23.48 7.72
N GLU A 331 -4.78 22.46 7.34
CA GLU A 331 -3.97 22.41 6.12
C GLU A 331 -4.46 21.26 5.24
N LYS A 332 -4.38 21.43 3.92
CA LYS A 332 -4.77 20.41 2.95
C LYS A 332 -3.65 20.27 1.95
N ASP A 333 -3.08 19.09 1.86
CA ASP A 333 -2.08 18.77 0.86
C ASP A 333 -2.73 18.14 -0.38
N VAL A 334 -1.91 17.86 -1.40
CA VAL A 334 -2.39 17.23 -2.63
C VAL A 334 -3.06 15.89 -2.35
N ILE A 335 -2.65 15.17 -1.30
CA ILE A 335 -3.24 13.89 -0.89
C ILE A 335 -4.66 14.14 -0.35
N SER A 336 -4.87 15.12 0.54
CA SER A 336 -6.20 15.46 1.06
C SER A 336 -7.20 15.74 -0.07
N TRP A 337 -6.80 16.59 -1.02
CA TRP A 337 -7.64 16.93 -2.18
C TRP A 337 -7.91 15.71 -3.07
N SER A 338 -6.86 14.93 -3.39
CA SER A 338 -6.98 13.75 -4.26
C SER A 338 -7.89 12.68 -3.66
N THR A 339 -7.74 12.41 -2.36
CA THR A 339 -8.57 11.43 -1.63
C THR A 339 -10.04 11.84 -1.63
N MET A 340 -10.34 13.12 -1.38
CA MET A 340 -11.74 13.59 -1.40
C MET A 340 -12.34 13.58 -2.81
N ILE A 341 -11.59 14.00 -3.83
CA ILE A 341 -12.04 13.99 -5.23
C ILE A 341 -12.33 12.55 -5.69
N ALA A 342 -11.40 11.62 -5.44
CA ALA A 342 -11.59 10.21 -5.77
C ALA A 342 -12.75 9.59 -4.97
N GLY A 343 -12.87 9.92 -3.69
CA GLY A 343 -13.96 9.49 -2.82
C GLY A 343 -15.33 9.93 -3.32
N LEU A 344 -15.50 11.21 -3.68
CA LEU A 344 -16.74 11.74 -4.27
C LEU A 344 -17.09 11.01 -5.58
N ALA A 345 -16.09 10.81 -6.46
CA ALA A 345 -16.28 10.13 -7.73
C ALA A 345 -16.73 8.66 -7.54
N GLN A 346 -16.08 7.92 -6.64
CA GLN A 346 -16.44 6.54 -6.28
C GLN A 346 -17.79 6.43 -5.56
N ASN A 347 -18.29 7.52 -5.00
CA ASN A 347 -19.60 7.56 -4.34
C ASN A 347 -20.73 8.09 -5.22
N GLY A 348 -20.46 8.30 -6.52
CA GLY A 348 -21.44 8.77 -7.50
C GLY A 348 -21.63 10.28 -7.51
N PHE A 349 -20.94 11.04 -6.65
CA PHE A 349 -21.01 12.50 -6.57
C PHE A 349 -20.08 13.18 -7.59
N SER A 350 -20.11 12.73 -8.84
CA SER A 350 -19.14 13.14 -9.89
C SER A 350 -19.09 14.65 -10.12
N ARG A 351 -20.23 15.34 -10.09
CA ARG A 351 -20.27 16.80 -10.28
C ARG A 351 -19.61 17.55 -9.11
N GLU A 352 -19.77 17.05 -7.89
CA GLU A 352 -19.11 17.61 -6.71
C GLU A 352 -17.60 17.35 -6.76
N ALA A 353 -17.17 16.18 -7.25
CA ALA A 353 -15.76 15.89 -7.47
C ALA A 353 -15.10 16.89 -8.43
N LEU A 354 -15.77 17.23 -9.54
CA LEU A 354 -15.27 18.22 -10.50
C LEU A 354 -15.25 19.65 -9.94
N LYS A 355 -16.27 20.04 -9.16
CA LYS A 355 -16.26 21.33 -8.44
C LYS A 355 -15.10 21.41 -7.46
N LEU A 356 -14.86 20.33 -6.71
CA LEU A 356 -13.77 20.26 -5.74
C LEU A 356 -12.40 20.30 -6.43
N PHE A 357 -12.28 19.68 -7.61
CA PHE A 357 -11.07 19.80 -8.43
C PHE A 357 -10.82 21.24 -8.92
N GLN A 358 -11.88 22.00 -9.23
CA GLN A 358 -11.73 23.42 -9.52
C GLN A 358 -11.22 24.19 -8.29
N SER A 359 -11.81 23.97 -7.12
CA SER A 359 -11.35 24.59 -5.86
C SER A 359 -9.91 24.23 -5.51
N MET A 360 -9.47 23.00 -5.79
CA MET A 360 -8.08 22.59 -5.66
C MET A 360 -7.15 23.44 -6.53
N LYS A 361 -7.49 23.63 -7.81
CA LYS A 361 -6.71 24.49 -8.72
C LYS A 361 -6.68 25.93 -8.23
N ASP A 362 -7.81 26.46 -7.77
CA ASP A 362 -7.92 27.84 -7.27
C ASP A 362 -7.09 28.04 -5.99
N SER A 363 -6.92 27.00 -5.17
CA SER A 363 -6.02 27.02 -4.00
C SER A 363 -4.52 26.98 -4.34
N GLY A 364 -4.16 26.80 -5.61
CA GLY A 364 -2.77 26.66 -6.07
C GLY A 364 -2.17 25.26 -5.89
N ALA A 365 -2.92 24.29 -5.36
CA ALA A 365 -2.47 22.91 -5.23
C ALA A 365 -2.36 22.24 -6.62
N LYS A 366 -1.19 21.66 -6.92
CA LYS A 366 -0.96 21.01 -8.21
C LYS A 366 -1.55 19.59 -8.24
N PRO A 367 -2.37 19.25 -9.24
CA PRO A 367 -2.88 17.89 -9.43
C PRO A 367 -1.74 16.89 -9.60
N ASN A 368 -1.90 15.68 -9.06
CA ASN A 368 -1.02 14.54 -9.30
C ASN A 368 -1.73 13.44 -10.11
N HIS A 369 -1.03 12.32 -10.35
CA HIS A 369 -1.57 11.15 -11.05
C HIS A 369 -2.90 10.65 -10.45
N ILE A 370 -3.02 10.63 -9.12
CA ILE A 370 -4.23 10.16 -8.43
C ILE A 370 -5.37 11.18 -8.55
N THR A 371 -5.07 12.48 -8.47
CA THR A 371 -6.05 13.54 -8.65
C THR A 371 -6.74 13.42 -10.02
N ILE A 372 -5.95 13.30 -11.09
CA ILE A 372 -6.51 13.25 -12.45
C ILE A 372 -7.27 11.94 -12.67
N LEU A 373 -6.79 10.82 -12.14
CA LEU A 373 -7.54 9.57 -12.16
C LEU A 373 -8.95 9.73 -11.54
N GLY A 374 -9.05 10.37 -10.38
CA GLY A 374 -10.35 10.67 -9.74
C GLY A 374 -11.25 11.55 -10.60
N VAL A 375 -10.69 12.57 -11.27
CA VAL A 375 -11.40 13.44 -12.21
C VAL A 375 -11.91 12.66 -13.43
N LEU A 376 -11.07 11.83 -14.05
CA LEU A 376 -11.46 11.02 -15.21
C LEU A 376 -12.53 9.98 -14.83
N PHE A 377 -12.41 9.39 -13.63
CA PHE A 377 -13.41 8.48 -13.09
C PHE A 377 -14.76 9.20 -12.92
N ALA A 378 -14.76 10.42 -12.38
CA ALA A 378 -15.95 11.26 -12.25
C ALA A 378 -16.57 11.58 -13.62
N CYS A 379 -15.76 11.98 -14.62
CA CYS A 379 -16.21 12.23 -15.98
C CYS A 379 -16.84 10.98 -16.60
N SER A 380 -16.18 9.82 -16.47
CA SER A 380 -16.70 8.53 -16.96
C SER A 380 -18.08 8.23 -16.41
N HIS A 381 -18.25 8.33 -15.08
CA HIS A 381 -19.50 7.99 -14.40
C HIS A 381 -20.58 9.08 -14.48
N ALA A 382 -20.25 10.26 -15.01
CA ALA A 382 -21.22 11.32 -15.32
C ALA A 382 -21.53 11.43 -16.83
N GLY A 383 -20.87 10.64 -17.68
CA GLY A 383 -21.01 10.72 -19.14
C GLY A 383 -20.45 12.01 -19.75
N LEU A 384 -19.52 12.69 -19.07
CA LEU A 384 -18.94 13.96 -19.52
C LEU A 384 -17.78 13.70 -20.48
N VAL A 385 -18.10 13.31 -21.71
CA VAL A 385 -17.11 12.85 -22.72
C VAL A 385 -16.10 13.94 -23.05
N GLU A 386 -16.57 15.16 -23.31
CA GLU A 386 -15.70 16.28 -23.71
C GLU A 386 -14.77 16.70 -22.56
N ASP A 387 -15.30 16.81 -21.34
CA ASP A 387 -14.48 17.14 -20.16
C ASP A 387 -13.44 16.06 -19.87
N GLY A 388 -13.83 14.78 -19.94
CA GLY A 388 -12.91 13.67 -19.74
C GLY A 388 -11.77 13.66 -20.76
N TRP A 389 -12.09 13.95 -22.03
CA TRP A 389 -11.08 14.03 -23.09
C TRP A 389 -10.15 15.25 -22.91
N TYR A 390 -10.72 16.40 -22.53
CA TYR A 390 -9.95 17.60 -22.21
C TYR A 390 -8.95 17.35 -21.07
N TYR A 391 -9.40 16.75 -19.96
CA TYR A 391 -8.52 16.48 -18.82
C TYR A 391 -7.46 15.44 -19.14
N PHE A 392 -7.79 14.40 -19.91
CA PHE A 392 -6.83 13.39 -20.35
C PHE A 392 -5.71 13.99 -21.21
N GLN A 393 -6.05 14.84 -22.19
CA GLN A 393 -5.05 15.52 -23.02
C GLN A 393 -4.23 16.55 -22.23
N SER A 394 -4.86 17.19 -21.24
CA SER A 394 -4.23 18.17 -20.36
C SER A 394 -3.20 17.54 -19.41
N MET A 395 -3.25 16.23 -19.16
CA MET A 395 -2.29 15.52 -18.30
C MET A 395 -0.85 15.83 -18.67
N LYS A 396 -0.46 15.56 -19.92
CA LYS A 396 0.91 15.77 -20.39
C LYS A 396 1.19 17.25 -20.65
N LYS A 397 0.23 17.96 -21.25
CA LYS A 397 0.41 19.35 -21.73
C LYS A 397 0.42 20.39 -20.61
N LEU A 398 -0.49 20.28 -19.64
CA LEU A 398 -0.70 21.29 -18.59
C LEU A 398 -0.15 20.84 -17.23
N PHE A 399 -0.21 19.54 -16.93
CA PHE A 399 0.18 19.03 -15.62
C PHE A 399 1.53 18.30 -15.61
N GLY A 400 2.12 18.01 -16.77
CA GLY A 400 3.38 17.26 -16.87
C GLY A 400 3.27 15.80 -16.40
N ILE A 401 2.06 15.24 -16.40
CA ILE A 401 1.76 13.87 -15.96
C ILE A 401 1.65 12.97 -17.18
N ASN A 402 2.41 11.87 -17.21
CA ASN A 402 2.25 10.85 -18.25
C ASN A 402 1.05 9.94 -17.92
N PRO A 403 0.12 9.69 -18.86
CA PRO A 403 -1.00 8.80 -18.63
C PRO A 403 -0.55 7.34 -18.37
N GLY A 404 -0.88 6.82 -17.19
CA GLY A 404 -0.77 5.39 -16.86
C GLY A 404 -1.98 4.56 -17.32
N ARG A 405 -1.90 3.23 -17.20
CA ARG A 405 -2.95 2.27 -17.60
C ARG A 405 -4.33 2.62 -17.04
N GLU A 406 -4.40 3.01 -15.76
CA GLU A 406 -5.67 3.33 -15.10
C GLU A 406 -6.37 4.54 -15.73
N HIS A 407 -5.61 5.53 -16.22
CA HIS A 407 -6.18 6.69 -16.92
C HIS A 407 -6.77 6.31 -18.27
N TYR A 408 -6.06 5.48 -19.04
CA TYR A 408 -6.60 4.93 -20.29
C TYR A 408 -7.87 4.11 -20.01
N GLY A 409 -7.86 3.29 -18.95
CA GLY A 409 -9.01 2.52 -18.49
C GLY A 409 -10.24 3.39 -18.25
N CYS A 410 -10.10 4.53 -17.54
CA CYS A 410 -11.20 5.47 -17.32
C CYS A 410 -11.73 6.09 -18.62
N ILE A 411 -10.86 6.40 -19.58
CA ILE A 411 -11.32 6.99 -20.84
C ILE A 411 -11.96 5.96 -21.76
N ILE A 412 -11.46 4.73 -21.78
CA ILE A 412 -12.08 3.62 -22.49
C ILE A 412 -13.46 3.33 -21.90
N ASP A 413 -13.61 3.38 -20.57
CA ASP A 413 -14.90 3.29 -19.89
C ASP A 413 -15.84 4.43 -20.32
N LEU A 414 -15.35 5.68 -20.32
CA LEU A 414 -16.13 6.85 -20.73
C LEU A 414 -16.62 6.76 -22.18
N LEU A 415 -15.71 6.45 -23.12
CA LEU A 415 -16.04 6.29 -24.54
C LEU A 415 -16.96 5.08 -24.77
N GLY A 416 -16.70 3.99 -24.05
CA GLY A 416 -17.49 2.78 -24.09
C GLY A 416 -18.94 3.01 -23.65
N ARG A 417 -19.15 3.68 -22.52
CA ARG A 417 -20.50 4.05 -22.05
C ARG A 417 -21.22 4.99 -23.02
N ALA A 418 -20.49 5.93 -23.63
CA ALA A 418 -21.01 6.84 -24.63
C ALA A 418 -21.25 6.21 -26.02
N GLY A 419 -20.96 4.91 -26.21
CA GLY A 419 -21.14 4.21 -27.48
C GLY A 419 -20.08 4.50 -28.54
N LYS A 420 -19.02 5.25 -28.20
CA LYS A 420 -17.92 5.59 -29.10
C LYS A 420 -16.88 4.46 -29.18
N LEU A 421 -17.32 3.23 -29.48
CA LEU A 421 -16.50 2.02 -29.45
C LEU A 421 -15.27 2.07 -30.37
N ASP A 422 -15.41 2.65 -31.57
CA ASP A 422 -14.31 2.80 -32.52
C ASP A 422 -13.19 3.71 -32.00
N GLN A 423 -13.56 4.73 -31.21
CA GLN A 423 -12.58 5.60 -30.57
C GLN A 423 -11.90 4.88 -29.41
N ALA A 424 -12.66 4.09 -28.64
CA ALA A 424 -12.12 3.30 -27.53
C ALA A 424 -11.08 2.28 -28.01
N ILE A 425 -11.35 1.53 -29.07
CA ILE A 425 -10.38 0.55 -29.61
C ILE A 425 -9.16 1.24 -30.24
N LYS A 426 -9.34 2.36 -30.93
CA LYS A 426 -8.22 3.18 -31.43
C LYS A 426 -7.31 3.64 -30.29
N LEU A 427 -7.89 4.07 -29.17
CA LEU A 427 -7.14 4.51 -28.01
C LEU A 427 -6.34 3.37 -27.37
N ILE A 428 -6.92 2.16 -27.29
CA ILE A 428 -6.20 0.96 -26.82
C ILE A 428 -4.94 0.70 -27.66
N HIS A 429 -5.04 0.83 -28.99
CA HIS A 429 -3.88 0.66 -29.88
C HIS A 429 -2.84 1.78 -29.78
N GLN A 430 -3.20 2.94 -29.24
CA GLN A 430 -2.30 4.09 -29.03
C GLN A 430 -1.66 4.10 -27.65
N MET A 431 -2.00 3.16 -26.77
CA MET A 431 -1.43 3.10 -25.43
C MET A 431 0.09 2.88 -25.50
N GLU A 432 0.85 3.71 -24.79
CA GLU A 432 2.32 3.55 -24.64
C GLU A 432 2.69 2.27 -23.86
N SER A 433 1.74 1.70 -23.11
CA SER A 433 1.91 0.49 -22.30
C SER A 433 0.93 -0.60 -22.72
N GLU A 434 1.32 -1.86 -22.62
CA GLU A 434 0.46 -2.99 -22.98
C GLU A 434 -0.89 -2.94 -22.21
N PRO A 435 -2.03 -3.10 -22.91
CA PRO A 435 -3.34 -3.14 -22.29
C PRO A 435 -3.48 -4.35 -21.37
N ASP A 436 -4.02 -4.13 -20.17
CA ASP A 436 -4.29 -5.19 -19.19
C ASP A 436 -5.69 -5.80 -19.35
N ALA A 437 -5.96 -6.88 -18.59
CA ALA A 437 -7.25 -7.56 -18.62
C ALA A 437 -8.41 -6.63 -18.20
N VAL A 438 -8.18 -5.68 -17.29
CA VAL A 438 -9.19 -4.71 -16.84
C VAL A 438 -9.61 -3.80 -17.99
N THR A 439 -8.64 -3.28 -18.75
CA THR A 439 -8.88 -2.43 -19.92
C THR A 439 -9.77 -3.12 -20.96
N TRP A 440 -9.49 -4.38 -21.27
CA TRP A 440 -10.31 -5.17 -22.18
C TRP A 440 -11.67 -5.55 -21.59
N ARG A 441 -11.78 -5.84 -20.29
CA ARG A 441 -13.06 -6.08 -19.60
C ARG A 441 -13.98 -4.87 -19.69
N THR A 442 -13.44 -3.67 -19.52
CA THR A 442 -14.18 -2.41 -19.68
C THR A 442 -14.75 -2.28 -21.08
N LEU A 443 -13.94 -2.51 -22.12
CA LEU A 443 -14.40 -2.48 -23.51
C LEU A 443 -15.46 -3.56 -23.78
N LEU A 444 -15.25 -4.78 -23.28
CA LEU A 444 -16.20 -5.89 -23.42
C LEU A 444 -17.57 -5.54 -22.80
N GLY A 445 -17.56 -4.93 -21.61
CA GLY A 445 -18.77 -4.43 -20.96
C GLY A 445 -19.52 -3.40 -21.82
N ALA A 446 -18.80 -2.45 -22.42
CA ALA A 446 -19.37 -1.47 -23.33
C ALA A 446 -19.93 -2.10 -24.61
N CYS A 447 -19.21 -3.05 -25.22
CA CYS A 447 -19.67 -3.76 -26.41
C CYS A 447 -20.97 -4.52 -26.15
N ARG A 448 -21.12 -5.10 -24.95
CA ARG A 448 -22.37 -5.74 -24.52
C ARG A 448 -23.53 -4.76 -24.45
N VAL A 449 -23.31 -3.58 -23.84
CA VAL A 449 -24.35 -2.54 -23.71
C VAL A 449 -24.80 -2.03 -25.08
N HIS A 450 -23.85 -1.79 -25.99
CA HIS A 450 -24.10 -1.26 -27.34
C HIS A 450 -24.31 -2.34 -28.41
N ARG A 451 -24.41 -3.61 -28.00
CA ARG A 451 -24.68 -4.78 -28.87
C ARG A 451 -23.68 -4.96 -30.03
N ASN A 452 -22.42 -4.57 -29.86
CA ASN A 452 -21.36 -4.81 -30.83
C ASN A 452 -20.72 -6.19 -30.56
N VAL A 453 -21.22 -7.22 -31.26
CA VAL A 453 -20.85 -8.62 -31.04
C VAL A 453 -19.39 -8.90 -31.44
N ASP A 454 -18.95 -8.39 -32.58
CA ASP A 454 -17.61 -8.69 -33.13
C ASP A 454 -16.50 -8.14 -32.22
N LEU A 455 -16.64 -6.89 -31.78
CA LEU A 455 -15.68 -6.27 -30.87
C LEU A 455 -15.73 -6.92 -29.48
N ALA A 456 -16.91 -7.35 -29.01
CA ALA A 456 -17.04 -8.10 -27.77
C ALA A 456 -16.28 -9.43 -27.82
N ILE A 457 -16.41 -10.20 -28.91
CA ILE A 457 -15.67 -11.47 -29.09
C ILE A 457 -14.17 -11.20 -29.11
N HIS A 458 -13.72 -10.15 -29.80
CA HIS A 458 -12.31 -9.76 -29.83
C HIS A 458 -11.78 -9.44 -28.42
N ALA A 459 -12.48 -8.56 -27.69
CA ALA A 459 -12.09 -8.17 -26.33
C ALA A 459 -12.06 -9.39 -25.38
N ALA A 460 -13.07 -10.26 -25.43
CA ALA A 460 -13.12 -11.49 -24.64
C ALA A 460 -11.90 -12.40 -24.90
N LYS A 461 -11.49 -12.58 -26.16
CA LYS A 461 -10.30 -13.35 -26.51
C LYS A 461 -9.01 -12.74 -25.96
N GLN A 462 -8.89 -11.41 -25.97
CA GLN A 462 -7.72 -10.74 -25.37
C GLN A 462 -7.67 -10.93 -23.86
N ILE A 463 -8.82 -10.83 -23.16
CA ILE A 463 -8.90 -11.08 -21.72
C ILE A 463 -8.46 -12.52 -21.42
N LEU A 464 -9.00 -13.52 -22.10
CA LEU A 464 -8.67 -14.94 -21.87
C LEU A 464 -7.22 -15.29 -22.22
N LYS A 465 -6.55 -14.49 -23.05
CA LYS A 465 -5.11 -14.61 -23.31
C LYS A 465 -4.27 -14.09 -22.14
N LEU A 466 -4.73 -13.02 -21.48
CA LEU A 466 -4.05 -12.40 -20.34
C LEU A 466 -4.39 -13.10 -19.01
N ASP A 467 -5.63 -13.54 -18.87
CA ASP A 467 -6.19 -14.17 -17.67
C ASP A 467 -7.04 -15.39 -18.07
N PRO A 468 -6.41 -16.57 -18.20
CA PRO A 468 -7.07 -17.77 -18.71
C PRO A 468 -8.10 -18.39 -17.76
N GLU A 469 -8.18 -17.91 -16.51
CA GLU A 469 -9.06 -18.40 -15.44
C GLU A 469 -10.26 -17.48 -15.17
N ASP A 470 -10.39 -16.36 -15.90
CA ASP A 470 -11.47 -15.39 -15.71
C ASP A 470 -12.87 -15.97 -16.06
N ALA A 471 -13.57 -16.46 -15.03
CA ALA A 471 -14.89 -17.07 -15.16
C ALA A 471 -15.92 -16.13 -15.79
N GLY A 472 -15.88 -14.84 -15.44
CA GLY A 472 -16.82 -13.84 -15.92
C GLY A 472 -16.78 -13.66 -17.44
N THR A 473 -15.59 -13.67 -18.04
CA THR A 473 -15.41 -13.53 -19.49
C THR A 473 -15.92 -14.74 -20.24
N TYR A 474 -15.69 -15.96 -19.75
CA TYR A 474 -16.26 -17.16 -20.38
C TYR A 474 -17.79 -17.14 -20.36
N ILE A 475 -18.39 -16.79 -19.22
CA ILE A 475 -19.85 -16.70 -19.10
C ILE A 475 -20.41 -15.65 -20.06
N LEU A 476 -19.79 -14.47 -20.11
CA LEU A 476 -20.23 -13.41 -21.01
C LEU A 476 -20.06 -13.79 -22.49
N LEU A 477 -18.94 -14.42 -22.85
CA LEU A 477 -18.70 -14.90 -24.20
C LEU A 477 -19.70 -15.99 -24.62
N SER A 478 -20.01 -16.93 -23.72
CA SER A 478 -21.06 -17.94 -23.91
C SER A 478 -22.42 -17.29 -24.16
N ASN A 479 -22.79 -16.27 -23.37
CA ASN A 479 -24.05 -15.55 -23.55
C ASN A 479 -24.11 -14.77 -24.88
N ILE A 480 -22.99 -14.17 -25.29
CA ILE A 480 -22.88 -13.49 -26.59
C ILE A 480 -23.09 -14.47 -27.75
N TYR A 481 -22.47 -15.66 -27.68
CA TYR A 481 -22.67 -16.70 -28.70
C TYR A 481 -24.09 -17.26 -28.71
N ALA A 482 -24.68 -17.50 -27.53
CA ALA A 482 -26.07 -17.96 -27.42
C ALA A 482 -27.05 -16.95 -28.05
N ASN A 483 -26.89 -15.65 -27.77
CA ASN A 483 -27.69 -14.58 -28.36
C ASN A 483 -27.50 -14.46 -29.88
N SER A 484 -26.34 -14.86 -30.39
CA SER A 484 -26.02 -14.89 -31.82
C SER A 484 -26.35 -16.25 -32.47
N GLN A 485 -27.04 -17.15 -31.76
CA GLN A 485 -27.42 -18.50 -32.20
C GLN A 485 -26.22 -19.41 -32.60
N ARG A 486 -25.04 -19.12 -32.07
CA ARG A 486 -23.80 -19.88 -32.30
C ARG A 486 -23.61 -20.97 -31.24
N TRP A 487 -24.46 -21.99 -31.28
CA TRP A 487 -24.51 -23.04 -30.24
C TRP A 487 -23.27 -23.94 -30.17
N ASP A 488 -22.56 -24.11 -31.28
CA ASP A 488 -21.29 -24.86 -31.30
C ASP A 488 -20.21 -24.15 -30.47
N ASP A 489 -20.09 -22.83 -30.61
CA ASP A 489 -19.15 -22.02 -29.83
C ASP A 489 -19.53 -21.98 -28.35
N VAL A 490 -20.83 -21.95 -28.01
CA VAL A 490 -21.31 -22.08 -26.62
C VAL A 490 -20.85 -23.41 -26.02
N THR A 491 -20.98 -24.49 -26.78
CA THR A 491 -20.58 -25.82 -26.35
C THR A 491 -19.07 -25.91 -26.13
N GLU A 492 -18.28 -25.29 -27.00
CA GLU A 492 -16.83 -25.23 -26.89
C GLU A 492 -16.35 -24.40 -25.69
N VAL A 493 -16.96 -23.24 -25.46
CA VAL A 493 -16.69 -22.39 -24.28
C VAL A 493 -16.99 -23.17 -23.00
N ARG A 494 -18.12 -23.85 -22.92
CA ARG A 494 -18.50 -24.67 -21.75
C ARG A 494 -17.57 -25.86 -21.54
N ARG A 495 -17.13 -26.52 -22.63
CA ARG A 495 -16.14 -27.60 -22.58
C ARG A 495 -14.83 -27.08 -22.00
N THR A 496 -14.37 -25.91 -22.45
CA THR A 496 -13.16 -25.26 -21.95
C THR A 496 -13.26 -24.90 -20.47
N MET A 497 -14.39 -24.32 -20.03
CA MET A 497 -14.64 -24.02 -18.62
C MET A 497 -14.57 -25.27 -17.75
N LYS A 498 -15.21 -26.38 -18.17
CA LYS A 498 -15.19 -27.66 -17.45
C LYS A 498 -13.78 -28.26 -17.39
N ALA A 499 -13.05 -28.25 -18.50
CA ALA A 499 -11.69 -28.78 -18.58
C ALA A 499 -10.71 -28.04 -17.65
N ARG A 500 -10.96 -26.75 -17.39
CA ARG A 500 -10.16 -25.90 -16.50
C ARG A 500 -10.71 -25.78 -15.07
N GLY A 501 -11.83 -26.43 -14.75
CA GLY A 501 -12.45 -26.35 -13.42
C GLY A 501 -13.06 -24.99 -13.07
N ILE A 502 -13.31 -24.13 -14.06
CA ILE A 502 -13.82 -22.76 -13.87
C ILE A 502 -15.30 -22.82 -13.49
N ARG A 503 -15.70 -22.13 -12.41
CA ARG A 503 -17.07 -22.07 -11.91
C ARG A 503 -17.56 -20.62 -11.81
N LYS A 504 -18.87 -20.41 -12.01
CA LYS A 504 -19.52 -19.12 -11.78
C LYS A 504 -19.51 -18.81 -10.27
N GLU A 505 -18.99 -17.65 -9.91
CA GLU A 505 -19.15 -17.12 -8.55
C GLU A 505 -20.61 -16.68 -8.34
N PRO A 506 -21.27 -17.11 -7.26
CA PRO A 506 -22.61 -16.66 -6.95
C PRO A 506 -22.60 -15.19 -6.52
N GLY A 507 -23.64 -14.46 -6.90
CA GLY A 507 -23.90 -13.12 -6.37
C GLY A 507 -24.21 -13.21 -4.88
N CYS A 508 -23.45 -12.48 -4.06
CA CYS A 508 -23.62 -12.43 -2.62
C CYS A 508 -23.76 -10.97 -2.16
N SER A 509 -24.62 -10.77 -1.17
CA SER A 509 -24.80 -9.48 -0.51
C SER A 509 -24.61 -9.60 0.99
N TRP A 510 -23.83 -8.69 1.56
CA TRP A 510 -23.54 -8.65 3.00
C TRP A 510 -24.11 -7.40 3.63
N ILE A 511 -24.66 -7.54 4.84
CA ILE A 511 -25.15 -6.45 5.68
C ILE A 511 -24.69 -6.67 7.12
N GLU A 512 -24.25 -5.60 7.78
CA GLU A 512 -23.90 -5.62 9.20
C GLU A 512 -25.09 -5.20 10.05
N VAL A 513 -25.56 -6.07 10.93
CA VAL A 513 -26.64 -5.82 11.89
C VAL A 513 -26.18 -6.28 13.26
N SER A 514 -26.31 -5.42 14.27
CA SER A 514 -25.94 -5.75 15.67
C SER A 514 -24.51 -6.32 15.82
N LYS A 515 -23.55 -5.77 15.06
CA LYS A 515 -22.13 -6.19 15.01
C LYS A 515 -21.89 -7.60 14.46
N LYS A 516 -22.87 -8.16 13.74
CA LYS A 516 -22.73 -9.43 13.01
C LYS A 516 -22.92 -9.16 11.52
N ILE A 517 -22.11 -9.84 10.70
CA ILE A 517 -22.24 -9.81 9.25
C ILE A 517 -23.20 -10.92 8.84
N HIS A 518 -24.26 -10.55 8.13
CA HIS A 518 -25.24 -11.46 7.54
C HIS A 518 -25.00 -11.49 6.03
N ALA A 519 -24.83 -12.69 5.48
CA ALA A 519 -24.62 -12.92 4.06
C ALA A 519 -25.89 -13.51 3.43
N PHE A 520 -26.23 -13.05 2.23
CA PHE A 520 -27.36 -13.55 1.44
C PHE A 520 -26.85 -14.00 0.08
N ILE A 521 -27.28 -15.19 -0.33
CA ILE A 521 -26.98 -15.79 -1.64
C ILE A 521 -28.30 -16.30 -2.22
N LEU A 522 -28.50 -16.15 -3.53
CA LEU A 522 -29.70 -16.65 -4.19
C LEU A 522 -29.83 -18.17 -3.98
N GLY A 523 -30.99 -18.61 -3.48
CA GLY A 523 -31.28 -20.04 -3.20
C GLY A 523 -30.71 -20.56 -1.88
N ASP A 524 -29.99 -19.75 -1.12
CA ASP A 524 -29.52 -20.11 0.21
C ASP A 524 -30.61 -19.86 1.27
N ASN A 525 -31.00 -20.94 1.97
CA ASN A 525 -31.98 -20.91 3.06
C ASN A 525 -31.33 -21.08 4.44
N SER A 526 -30.00 -20.92 4.55
CA SER A 526 -29.26 -21.08 5.81
C SER A 526 -29.56 -20.00 6.86
N HIS A 527 -30.07 -18.84 6.43
CA HIS A 527 -30.32 -17.72 7.34
C HIS A 527 -31.49 -18.02 8.29
N PRO A 528 -31.34 -17.88 9.63
CA PRO A 528 -32.38 -18.27 10.60
C PRO A 528 -33.74 -17.59 10.44
N GLN A 529 -33.77 -16.43 9.79
CA GLN A 529 -34.99 -15.64 9.56
C GLN A 529 -35.42 -15.61 8.08
N ILE A 530 -34.91 -16.53 7.24
CA ILE A 530 -35.14 -16.47 5.79
C ILE A 530 -36.62 -16.50 5.41
N ASP A 531 -37.44 -17.28 6.11
CA ASP A 531 -38.89 -17.38 5.83
C ASP A 531 -39.62 -16.05 6.07
N GLU A 532 -39.30 -15.37 7.18
CA GLU A 532 -39.90 -14.06 7.47
C GLU A 532 -39.35 -12.98 6.51
N ILE A 533 -38.07 -13.03 6.15
CA ILE A 533 -37.49 -12.13 5.14
C ILE A 533 -38.22 -12.31 3.80
N ASN A 534 -38.41 -13.54 3.34
CA ASN A 534 -39.11 -13.84 2.10
C ASN A 534 -40.58 -13.37 2.13
N LYS A 535 -41.26 -13.56 3.26
CA LYS A 535 -42.62 -13.08 3.47
C LYS A 535 -42.71 -11.55 3.39
N GLN A 536 -41.82 -10.84 4.09
CA GLN A 536 -41.74 -9.37 4.05
C GLN A 536 -41.38 -8.85 2.66
N LEU A 537 -40.45 -9.52 1.98
CA LEU A 537 -40.07 -9.20 0.60
C LEU A 537 -41.25 -9.30 -0.35
N ASN A 538 -42.05 -10.37 -0.26
CA ASN A 538 -43.25 -10.55 -1.08
C ASN A 538 -44.29 -9.43 -0.83
N GLN A 539 -44.51 -9.07 0.44
CA GLN A 539 -45.39 -7.95 0.79
C GLN A 539 -44.88 -6.61 0.25
N LEU A 540 -43.57 -6.39 0.32
CA LEU A 540 -42.94 -5.17 -0.18
C LEU A 540 -43.01 -5.09 -1.71
N ILE A 541 -42.73 -6.18 -2.42
CA ILE A 541 -42.88 -6.26 -3.88
C ILE A 541 -44.33 -5.96 -4.28
N HIS A 542 -45.32 -6.50 -3.57
CA HIS A 542 -46.73 -6.21 -3.85
C HIS A 542 -47.05 -4.71 -3.69
N ARG A 543 -46.56 -4.06 -2.64
CA ARG A 543 -46.70 -2.61 -2.44
C ARG A 543 -45.99 -1.81 -3.54
N LEU A 544 -44.81 -2.25 -3.96
CA LEU A 544 -44.03 -1.61 -5.01
C LEU A 544 -44.70 -1.72 -6.39
N MET A 545 -45.32 -2.86 -6.71
CA MET A 545 -46.10 -3.00 -7.96
C MET A 545 -47.24 -1.99 -8.03
N GLY A 546 -47.88 -1.68 -6.89
CA GLY A 546 -48.92 -0.65 -6.80
C GLY A 546 -48.46 0.78 -7.13
N VAL A 547 -47.15 1.07 -7.08
CA VAL A 547 -46.57 2.36 -7.47
C VAL A 547 -45.81 2.31 -8.80
N GLY A 548 -45.96 1.22 -9.57
CA GLY A 548 -45.39 1.08 -10.91
C GLY A 548 -44.06 0.30 -10.98
N TYR A 549 -43.67 -0.45 -9.95
CA TYR A 549 -42.54 -1.37 -10.06
C TYR A 549 -42.90 -2.57 -10.96
N VAL A 550 -42.12 -2.78 -12.01
CA VAL A 550 -42.22 -3.94 -12.89
C VAL A 550 -40.85 -4.63 -12.92
N PRO A 551 -40.74 -5.91 -12.50
CA PRO A 551 -39.49 -6.65 -12.60
C PRO A 551 -39.01 -6.73 -14.05
N ASP A 552 -37.79 -6.26 -14.32
CA ASP A 552 -37.24 -6.27 -15.67
C ASP A 552 -36.58 -7.62 -15.98
N THR A 553 -37.30 -8.46 -16.73
CA THR A 553 -36.90 -9.81 -17.12
C THR A 553 -35.72 -9.85 -18.10
N ASN A 554 -35.33 -8.72 -18.71
CA ASN A 554 -34.11 -8.65 -19.52
C ASN A 554 -32.84 -8.92 -18.69
N PHE A 555 -32.88 -8.64 -17.38
CA PHE A 555 -31.77 -8.95 -16.48
C PHE A 555 -31.72 -10.42 -16.05
N ALA A 556 -32.82 -11.18 -16.17
CA ALA A 556 -32.85 -12.61 -15.84
C ALA A 556 -32.01 -13.46 -16.82
N LEU A 557 -31.94 -13.05 -18.10
CA LEU A 557 -31.13 -13.70 -19.14
C LEU A 557 -29.62 -13.68 -18.84
N GLN A 558 -29.17 -12.80 -17.96
CA GLN A 558 -27.76 -12.66 -17.61
C GLN A 558 -27.35 -13.60 -16.48
N ASP A 559 -28.30 -14.15 -15.72
CA ASP A 559 -28.02 -14.89 -14.50
C ASP A 559 -28.35 -16.39 -14.52
N LEU A 560 -29.24 -16.87 -15.40
CA LEU A 560 -29.58 -18.29 -15.48
C LEU A 560 -29.83 -18.83 -16.90
N GLU A 561 -29.37 -20.06 -17.10
CA GLU A 561 -29.83 -20.99 -18.14
C GLU A 561 -31.20 -21.55 -17.71
N GLY A 562 -32.26 -21.28 -18.48
CA GLY A 562 -33.53 -22.03 -18.38
C GLY A 562 -34.66 -21.44 -17.51
N GLU A 563 -35.88 -21.71 -17.98
CA GLU A 563 -37.28 -21.47 -17.57
C GLU A 563 -37.73 -20.79 -16.24
N GLN A 564 -36.87 -20.50 -15.25
CA GLN A 564 -37.28 -19.80 -14.01
C GLN A 564 -36.86 -18.32 -13.99
N ARG A 565 -37.31 -17.55 -15.00
CA ARG A 565 -36.84 -16.19 -15.28
C ARG A 565 -37.30 -15.13 -14.27
N GLU A 566 -38.54 -15.21 -13.78
CA GLU A 566 -39.10 -14.17 -12.90
C GLU A 566 -38.86 -14.44 -11.41
N ASP A 567 -38.97 -15.68 -10.96
CA ASP A 567 -38.76 -16.04 -9.55
C ASP A 567 -37.31 -15.79 -9.10
N SER A 568 -36.35 -15.98 -10.00
CA SER A 568 -34.94 -15.73 -9.72
C SER A 568 -34.65 -14.24 -9.46
N LEU A 569 -35.30 -13.32 -10.19
CA LEU A 569 -35.18 -11.86 -9.98
C LEU A 569 -35.81 -11.41 -8.67
N ARG A 570 -36.86 -12.09 -8.19
CA ARG A 570 -37.54 -11.72 -6.94
C ARG A 570 -36.62 -11.87 -5.74
N TYR A 571 -35.83 -12.93 -5.68
CA TYR A 571 -35.03 -13.30 -4.50
C TYR A 571 -33.55 -12.95 -4.61
N HIS A 572 -33.19 -11.94 -5.43
CA HIS A 572 -31.83 -11.43 -5.49
C HIS A 572 -31.29 -11.07 -4.10
N SER A 573 -30.01 -11.36 -3.88
CA SER A 573 -29.33 -11.19 -2.59
C SER A 573 -29.43 -9.76 -2.06
N GLU A 574 -29.44 -8.75 -2.95
CA GLU A 574 -29.62 -7.34 -2.57
C GLU A 574 -30.99 -7.10 -1.95
N LYS A 575 -32.06 -7.67 -2.53
CA LYS A 575 -33.43 -7.46 -2.05
C LYS A 575 -33.61 -8.10 -0.67
N LEU A 576 -33.08 -9.31 -0.49
CA LEU A 576 -33.05 -10.00 0.80
C LEU A 576 -32.30 -9.17 1.85
N ALA A 577 -31.12 -8.66 1.51
CA ALA A 577 -30.33 -7.82 2.41
C ALA A 577 -31.02 -6.49 2.76
N ILE A 578 -31.69 -5.84 1.79
CA ILE A 578 -32.48 -4.63 2.04
C ILE A 578 -33.62 -4.92 3.02
N VAL A 579 -34.40 -5.97 2.77
CA VAL A 579 -35.56 -6.34 3.61
C VAL A 579 -35.10 -6.71 5.03
N PHE A 580 -34.04 -7.50 5.16
CA PHE A 580 -33.45 -7.80 6.45
C PHE A 580 -32.98 -6.52 7.18
N GLY A 581 -32.29 -5.62 6.47
CA GLY A 581 -31.93 -4.31 7.02
C GLY A 581 -33.13 -3.50 7.48
N MET A 582 -34.24 -3.54 6.74
CA MET A 582 -35.48 -2.87 7.12
C MET A 582 -36.10 -3.44 8.39
N MET A 583 -36.07 -4.76 8.54
CA MET A 583 -36.63 -5.48 9.69
C MET A 583 -35.79 -5.27 10.96
N SER A 584 -34.46 -5.23 10.83
CA SER A 584 -33.56 -5.31 12.00
C SER A 584 -32.99 -3.97 12.47
N LEU A 585 -32.98 -2.93 11.62
CA LEU A 585 -32.41 -1.62 11.95
C LEU A 585 -33.52 -0.58 12.14
N SER A 586 -33.34 0.34 13.11
CA SER A 586 -34.27 1.46 13.35
C SER A 586 -34.44 2.33 12.10
N ARG A 587 -35.58 3.03 11.99
CA ARG A 587 -35.94 3.78 10.78
C ARG A 587 -34.92 4.87 10.41
N GLU A 588 -34.28 5.50 11.38
CA GLU A 588 -33.27 6.54 11.14
C GLU A 588 -31.94 5.99 10.62
N LYS A 589 -31.66 4.69 10.80
CA LYS A 589 -30.40 4.09 10.37
C LYS A 589 -30.41 3.78 8.88
N THR A 590 -29.39 4.30 8.19
CA THR A 590 -29.04 3.94 6.81
C THR A 590 -28.75 2.45 6.70
N ILE A 591 -29.36 1.80 5.71
CA ILE A 591 -29.08 0.40 5.38
C ILE A 591 -27.83 0.38 4.48
N ARG A 592 -26.78 -0.33 4.91
CA ARG A 592 -25.52 -0.42 4.16
C ARG A 592 -25.27 -1.86 3.72
N ILE A 593 -25.16 -2.06 2.41
CA ILE A 593 -25.01 -3.39 1.80
C ILE A 593 -23.74 -3.41 0.95
N ARG A 594 -23.00 -4.51 0.99
CA ARG A 594 -21.92 -4.78 0.04
C ARG A 594 -22.30 -5.91 -0.88
N LYS A 595 -21.85 -5.83 -2.13
CA LYS A 595 -22.07 -6.84 -3.16
C LYS A 595 -20.74 -7.18 -3.85
N ASN A 596 -20.51 -8.45 -4.11
CA ASN A 596 -19.30 -8.94 -4.79
C ASN A 596 -19.35 -8.79 -6.32
N ILE A 597 -20.54 -8.63 -6.88
CA ILE A 597 -20.75 -8.38 -8.31
C ILE A 597 -21.48 -7.05 -8.49
N ARG A 598 -21.44 -6.50 -9.70
CA ARG A 598 -22.16 -5.28 -10.06
C ARG A 598 -23.67 -5.44 -9.77
N ILE A 599 -24.31 -4.43 -9.18
CA ILE A 599 -25.76 -4.45 -8.93
C ILE A 599 -26.50 -4.58 -10.27
N CYS A 600 -27.64 -5.28 -10.34
CA CYS A 600 -28.43 -5.34 -11.56
C CYS A 600 -29.42 -4.15 -11.66
N GLY A 601 -29.91 -3.86 -12.87
CA GLY A 601 -30.83 -2.75 -13.11
C GLY A 601 -32.14 -2.84 -12.34
N ASP A 602 -32.66 -4.06 -12.19
CA ASP A 602 -33.87 -4.33 -11.40
C ASP A 602 -33.67 -4.05 -9.90
N CYS A 603 -32.59 -4.56 -9.29
CA CYS A 603 -32.25 -4.29 -7.89
C CYS A 603 -31.97 -2.80 -7.64
N HIS A 604 -31.38 -2.10 -8.59
CA HIS A 604 -31.15 -0.65 -8.53
C HIS A 604 -32.48 0.11 -8.51
N THR A 605 -33.41 -0.21 -9.41
CA THR A 605 -34.76 0.38 -9.45
C THR A 605 -35.56 0.06 -8.20
N PHE A 606 -35.49 -1.19 -7.73
CA PHE A 606 -36.12 -1.63 -6.48
C PHE A 606 -35.63 -0.81 -5.28
N ALA A 607 -34.32 -0.63 -5.13
CA ALA A 607 -33.74 0.19 -4.06
C ALA A 607 -34.24 1.64 -4.12
N LYS A 608 -34.25 2.27 -5.30
CA LYS A 608 -34.80 3.63 -5.49
C LYS A 608 -36.25 3.71 -4.97
N LEU A 609 -37.13 2.84 -5.47
CA LEU A 609 -38.54 2.90 -5.10
C LEU A 609 -38.78 2.66 -3.61
N ILE A 610 -38.00 1.77 -2.97
CA ILE A 610 -38.05 1.59 -1.51
C ILE A 610 -37.70 2.89 -0.79
N THR A 611 -36.61 3.55 -1.15
CA THR A 611 -36.20 4.79 -0.46
C THR A 611 -37.26 5.88 -0.56
N LYS A 612 -38.03 5.90 -1.66
CA LYS A 612 -39.16 6.83 -1.85
C LYS A 612 -40.37 6.49 -0.99
N ILE A 613 -40.72 5.21 -0.83
CA ILE A 613 -41.91 4.80 -0.06
C ILE A 613 -41.64 4.79 1.44
N GLU A 614 -40.46 4.30 1.84
CA GLU A 614 -40.11 4.06 3.24
C GLU A 614 -39.34 5.24 3.87
N GLN A 615 -39.05 6.29 3.09
CA GLN A 615 -38.29 7.47 3.51
C GLN A 615 -36.99 7.11 4.23
N ARG A 616 -36.25 6.17 3.63
CA ARG A 616 -35.08 5.55 4.25
C ARG A 616 -33.90 5.52 3.29
N THR A 617 -32.74 5.96 3.77
CA THR A 617 -31.50 5.93 2.99
C THR A 617 -30.94 4.52 2.89
N ILE A 618 -30.58 4.11 1.67
CA ILE A 618 -29.92 2.84 1.39
C ILE A 618 -28.60 3.14 0.68
N VAL A 619 -27.51 2.50 1.09
CA VAL A 619 -26.20 2.63 0.45
C VAL A 619 -25.74 1.23 0.05
N ILE A 620 -25.55 1.00 -1.25
CA ILE A 620 -25.07 -0.27 -1.78
C ILE A 620 -23.70 -0.06 -2.42
N ARG A 621 -22.70 -0.79 -1.94
CA ARG A 621 -21.37 -0.86 -2.55
C ARG A 621 -21.31 -2.08 -3.48
N ASP A 622 -21.01 -1.86 -4.75
CA ASP A 622 -20.61 -2.91 -5.68
C ASP A 622 -19.08 -2.85 -5.92
N PRO A 623 -18.49 -3.74 -6.74
CA PRO A 623 -17.04 -3.74 -6.98
C PRO A 623 -16.48 -2.47 -7.63
N ILE A 624 -17.33 -1.69 -8.29
CA ILE A 624 -16.93 -0.51 -9.05
C ILE A 624 -17.10 0.75 -8.20
N ARG A 625 -18.21 0.86 -7.46
CA ARG A 625 -18.59 2.11 -6.75
C ARG A 625 -19.67 1.92 -5.69
N TYR A 626 -19.99 3.03 -5.03
CA TYR A 626 -21.14 3.17 -4.15
C TYR A 626 -22.35 3.77 -4.89
N HIS A 627 -23.52 3.28 -4.52
CA HIS A 627 -24.83 3.78 -4.93
C HIS A 627 -25.55 4.26 -3.69
N HIS A 628 -25.76 5.58 -3.58
CA HIS A 628 -26.51 6.19 -2.47
C HIS A 628 -27.93 6.45 -2.93
N PHE A 629 -28.88 5.71 -2.37
CA PHE A 629 -30.30 5.84 -2.66
C PHE A 629 -30.96 6.69 -1.59
N LEU A 630 -31.62 7.76 -2.02
CA LEU A 630 -32.37 8.68 -1.17
C LEU A 630 -33.55 9.24 -1.96
N ASP A 631 -34.75 9.22 -1.38
CA ASP A 631 -35.96 9.80 -1.95
C ASP A 631 -36.27 9.39 -3.41
N GLY A 632 -35.94 8.15 -3.77
CA GLY A 632 -36.17 7.65 -5.13
C GLY A 632 -35.10 8.02 -6.15
N VAL A 633 -34.02 8.67 -5.73
CA VAL A 633 -32.88 9.04 -6.57
C VAL A 633 -31.65 8.25 -6.13
N CYS A 634 -30.79 7.90 -7.09
CA CYS A 634 -29.47 7.36 -6.79
C CYS A 634 -28.41 8.43 -7.08
N SER A 635 -27.35 8.50 -6.26
CA SER A 635 -26.22 9.44 -6.47
C SER A 635 -25.63 9.36 -7.88
N CYS A 636 -25.75 8.22 -8.56
CA CYS A 636 -25.25 8.06 -9.92
C CYS A 636 -26.06 8.68 -11.05
N GLY A 637 -27.26 9.22 -10.77
CA GLY A 637 -28.11 9.79 -11.80
C GLY A 637 -28.55 8.80 -12.90
N ASP A 638 -28.66 7.51 -12.56
CA ASP A 638 -29.00 6.40 -13.47
C ASP A 638 -28.01 6.18 -14.63
N TYR A 639 -26.82 6.77 -14.55
CA TYR A 639 -25.72 6.56 -15.50
C TYR A 639 -24.63 5.72 -14.85
N TRP A 640 -24.56 4.42 -15.18
CA TRP A 640 -23.67 3.50 -14.46
C TRP A 640 -23.24 2.25 -15.19
#